data_AF-A0A6G0WC83-F1
#
_entry.id   AF-A0A6G0WC83-F1
#
_cell.length_a   1.000
_cell.length_b   1.000
_cell.length_c   1.000
_cell.angle_alpha   90.00
_cell.angle_beta   90.00
_cell.angle_gamma   90.00
#
_symmetry.space_group_name_H-M   'P 1'
#
loop_
_entity.id
_entity.type
_entity.pdbx_description
1 polymer ?
#
loop_
_entity_poly.entity_id
_entity_poly.type
_entity_poly.pdbx_seq_one_letter_code
_entity_poly.pdbx_strand_id
1 'polypeptide(L)'
;MMPTTPAEISQVEPSIQGIGAESSESIGEGAYSIMMSPSASTARVRPPSRGFTSAPLPRVTTRSRNTSDASTFVSTKERAPVVTELQDSIIFSSGRGVYNSDRGDMPKDKRSKGHKNPGYTELRVPSVSIPETQRYTFAIVLRNTYQVKEILRERYPGKPFKPTRQRLASQVAQMHLKCIRRLVQAGLGVILLDNDNCIPHEEQKWNQTNNICVLIDPYKDSDLLLQEFKREKDELSIKRGQANSRLGLETIESIKNICFSPALELQLTHNIIHNAFRDYDKDEWVMEHQQELSCWDVVDVCFPLHDRSFNNKFFAEYRKKTFDFRLSKATHGNSERWAIEELRLHFGERVAFLFAFMHIYSKMLGPLMIICVLYYLGFRFVPGYTWNYYLLGLAALGFGVVSLWAPAMMLVWERETRTLTEKWNLQSYKETIFERNDENPTFEYVWVKNEITHEMEKQPKKSRRRLIRVTMLFFVALSSIIQCIILMPFLQWYVWSKLAPTCDSARCQKEKCYHFLNCFRSKDSTVGTDRWVYILLQGVLLGLLIDTIFYELFNWFSAKFVQWENIRKKSEFENRLIHRKFVFVWSNWFFWFLTLAFFYLPYGKKVNELFEAVGWGWAIVYDWDPTILTLDTLFVTPLVVTQLLNMVLETWLPYLIRTIKGKPMSCRNWTSTWISSLDCVIKRNARKRKHRMDTNMAAHKLADEVSRTTRFFVPVLGYADDSNEYTAYQILAESKLPIFDTSSDYLDACIQFSYILMFTVVWPLLPFPAFCNNVLEVRGDAFRLLFGHRRPMPRRDVSIGEWATVLHYANVMAITIVSALLVMYHFGAYASLHTSNYCDFTFSRASMVPFQSIDFNESRSPAACAAMRERSWFKEQVLIFIILEHIGFGLRYLVLQMDKTPAAISNPSYLRLKEIRELTSQRTAHSSVFEYIRELRDVFDKYDVDNTDHLHEEDLVLFLAEWTFKDPAELKKRSSIIFRYMDKNKLGRVPFSTCCLMLQHAHHDRLFSALLGIYDQLDDHRNEQVRLNNDAIQIRRVLRAQSLEEHEICAATQESLDLTEPISPSI
;
A
#
# COMPACT_ATOMS: atom_id res chain seq x y z
N MET A 1 -37.31 10.40 61.15
CA MET A 1 -37.81 9.91 62.45
C MET A 1 -37.99 8.40 62.36
N MET A 2 -37.58 7.68 63.41
CA MET A 2 -37.98 6.29 63.75
C MET A 2 -39.28 6.34 64.61
N PRO A 3 -39.88 5.24 65.16
CA PRO A 3 -39.43 3.84 65.37
C PRO A 3 -40.44 2.81 64.76
N THR A 4 -40.64 1.53 65.16
CA THR A 4 -40.21 0.69 66.31
C THR A 4 -40.24 -0.82 65.96
N THR A 5 -39.67 -1.67 66.83
CA THR A 5 -40.01 -3.10 67.03
C THR A 5 -40.73 -3.28 68.39
N PRO A 6 -41.34 -4.44 68.74
CA PRO A 6 -40.68 -5.67 69.24
C PRO A 6 -41.18 -6.95 68.49
N ALA A 7 -40.68 -8.20 68.62
CA ALA A 7 -40.16 -9.02 69.74
C ALA A 7 -41.26 -9.53 70.72
N GLU A 8 -41.20 -10.71 71.35
CA GLU A 8 -40.21 -11.83 71.40
C GLU A 8 -40.88 -13.15 70.87
N ILE A 9 -40.60 -14.44 71.21
CA ILE A 9 -39.68 -15.17 72.12
C ILE A 9 -39.41 -16.61 71.57
N SER A 10 -38.76 -17.52 72.31
CA SER A 10 -38.30 -18.86 71.85
C SER A 10 -38.33 -19.97 72.92
N GLN A 11 -38.30 -21.25 72.52
CA GLN A 11 -37.72 -22.44 73.21
C GLN A 11 -37.73 -23.67 72.24
N VAL A 12 -36.85 -24.69 72.29
CA VAL A 12 -35.51 -24.87 72.91
C VAL A 12 -34.71 -25.96 72.12
N GLU A 13 -33.38 -25.98 72.33
CA GLU A 13 -32.35 -26.87 71.74
C GLU A 13 -32.21 -28.24 72.52
N PRO A 14 -31.11 -29.04 72.57
CA PRO A 14 -29.72 -28.94 72.04
C PRO A 14 -29.32 -30.16 71.14
N SER A 15 -28.08 -30.46 70.72
CA SER A 15 -26.68 -30.12 71.13
C SER A 15 -25.70 -30.42 69.96
N ILE A 16 -24.36 -30.28 69.98
CA ILE A 16 -23.35 -29.96 71.03
C ILE A 16 -22.12 -29.18 70.45
N GLN A 17 -20.94 -29.36 71.05
CA GLN A 17 -19.63 -28.70 70.87
C GLN A 17 -18.79 -29.19 69.66
N GLY A 18 -17.71 -28.51 69.23
CA GLY A 18 -17.22 -27.16 69.59
C GLY A 18 -15.68 -27.00 69.63
N ILE A 19 -15.20 -25.74 69.53
CA ILE A 19 -13.81 -25.24 69.76
C ILE A 19 -12.75 -25.64 68.69
N GLY A 20 -11.82 -24.79 68.23
CA GLY A 20 -11.72 -23.32 68.37
C GLY A 20 -10.32 -22.70 68.06
N ALA A 21 -10.34 -21.50 67.44
CA ALA A 21 -9.35 -20.39 67.48
C ALA A 21 -7.90 -20.50 66.91
N GLU A 22 -7.48 -19.35 66.34
CA GLU A 22 -6.13 -18.74 66.25
C GLU A 22 -4.88 -19.48 65.70
N SER A 23 -4.19 -18.84 64.72
CA SER A 23 -2.82 -18.30 64.87
C SER A 23 -2.34 -17.56 63.60
N SER A 24 -1.10 -17.02 63.62
CA SER A 24 -0.48 -16.18 62.59
C SER A 24 0.92 -16.68 62.17
N GLU A 25 1.67 -15.87 61.42
CA GLU A 25 3.09 -16.07 61.04
C GLU A 25 3.38 -17.20 60.02
N SER A 26 4.61 -17.35 59.55
CA SER A 26 5.35 -16.55 58.54
C SER A 26 6.81 -17.05 58.48
N ILE A 27 7.38 -17.13 57.27
CA ILE A 27 8.82 -17.37 56.99
C ILE A 27 9.33 -18.81 57.27
N GLY A 28 10.13 -19.32 56.33
CA GLY A 28 10.82 -20.62 56.41
C GLY A 28 11.36 -21.03 55.04
N GLU A 29 12.69 -21.17 54.90
CA GLU A 29 13.37 -21.36 53.61
C GLU A 29 13.89 -22.80 53.39
N GLY A 30 14.15 -23.15 52.12
CA GLY A 30 14.99 -24.30 51.73
C GLY A 30 14.24 -25.63 51.49
N ALA A 31 14.83 -26.61 50.81
CA ALA A 31 16.09 -26.59 50.04
C ALA A 31 16.11 -27.68 48.94
N TYR A 32 17.07 -27.53 48.02
CA TYR A 32 17.44 -28.36 46.86
C TYR A 32 17.24 -29.89 46.89
N SER A 33 17.17 -30.45 45.66
CA SER A 33 17.88 -31.66 45.20
C SER A 33 17.04 -32.87 44.71
N ILE A 34 16.92 -32.97 43.38
CA ILE A 34 17.34 -34.11 42.54
C ILE A 34 17.22 -35.53 43.17
N MET A 35 16.32 -36.40 42.65
CA MET A 35 16.70 -37.64 41.94
C MET A 35 15.50 -38.43 41.37
N MET A 36 15.80 -39.21 40.31
CA MET A 36 15.18 -40.48 39.86
C MET A 36 13.68 -40.60 39.49
N SER A 37 13.47 -41.10 38.27
CA SER A 37 12.34 -41.93 37.80
C SER A 37 12.45 -43.36 38.39
N PRO A 38 11.46 -44.31 38.31
CA PRO A 38 10.55 -44.48 37.16
C PRO A 38 9.15 -45.15 37.37
N SER A 39 8.42 -45.25 36.23
CA SER A 39 7.50 -46.35 35.85
C SER A 39 6.07 -46.47 36.40
N ALA A 40 5.20 -47.07 35.55
CA ALA A 40 3.86 -47.63 35.81
C ALA A 40 2.71 -46.67 36.22
N SER A 41 1.41 -46.92 35.94
CA SER A 41 0.75 -47.72 34.87
C SER A 41 -0.78 -47.48 34.88
N THR A 42 -1.49 -47.85 33.79
CA THR A 42 -2.97 -48.06 33.70
C THR A 42 -3.90 -46.83 33.89
N ALA A 43 -5.12 -46.74 33.30
CA ALA A 43 -5.80 -47.50 32.23
C ALA A 43 -7.06 -46.73 31.71
N ARG A 44 -7.83 -47.39 30.79
CA ARG A 44 -9.16 -47.05 30.21
C ARG A 44 -9.14 -46.16 28.94
N VAL A 45 -10.06 -46.30 27.97
CA VAL A 45 -11.01 -47.38 27.57
C VAL A 45 -11.33 -47.16 26.07
N ARG A 46 -11.68 -48.22 25.30
CA ARG A 46 -12.16 -48.09 23.89
C ARG A 46 -13.67 -48.36 23.75
N PRO A 47 -14.40 -47.61 22.90
CA PRO A 47 -15.64 -48.06 22.27
C PRO A 47 -15.37 -48.89 20.98
N PRO A 48 -16.39 -49.56 20.38
CA PRO A 48 -16.16 -50.78 19.60
C PRO A 48 -16.06 -50.62 18.08
N SER A 49 -15.54 -51.67 17.44
CA SER A 49 -15.42 -51.84 15.98
C SER A 49 -16.40 -52.88 15.42
N ARG A 50 -16.89 -52.64 14.19
CA ARG A 50 -17.29 -53.68 13.23
C ARG A 50 -16.61 -53.36 11.89
N GLY A 51 -16.22 -54.39 11.13
CA GLY A 51 -15.57 -54.26 9.82
C GLY A 51 -15.60 -55.59 9.08
N PHE A 52 -15.10 -55.63 7.85
CA PHE A 52 -15.04 -56.86 7.05
C PHE A 52 -13.82 -56.91 6.10
N THR A 53 -13.20 -58.09 6.07
CA THR A 53 -12.39 -58.72 5.00
C THR A 53 -11.31 -57.93 4.23
N SER A 54 -10.08 -58.40 4.46
CA SER A 54 -8.80 -58.17 3.78
C SER A 54 -8.71 -58.45 2.27
N ALA A 55 -7.77 -57.74 1.62
CA ALA A 55 -6.96 -58.21 0.49
C ALA A 55 -5.48 -57.76 0.70
N PRO A 56 -4.46 -58.40 0.10
CA PRO A 56 -3.08 -58.35 0.63
C PRO A 56 -2.14 -57.28 0.04
N LEU A 57 -1.19 -56.80 0.86
CA LEU A 57 -0.01 -56.02 0.46
C LEU A 57 1.25 -56.91 0.43
N PRO A 58 2.11 -56.83 -0.61
CA PRO A 58 3.36 -57.58 -0.66
C PRO A 58 4.51 -56.89 0.11
N ARG A 59 4.94 -57.54 1.20
CA ARG A 59 6.30 -57.56 1.79
C ARG A 59 7.21 -56.32 1.62
N VAL A 60 7.38 -55.59 2.74
CA VAL A 60 8.69 -55.01 3.09
C VAL A 60 9.56 -56.12 3.71
N THR A 61 10.83 -56.23 3.32
CA THR A 61 11.82 -57.13 3.94
C THR A 61 13.01 -56.38 4.52
N THR A 62 13.16 -56.48 5.83
CA THR A 62 14.41 -56.48 6.64
C THR A 62 15.55 -55.50 6.25
N ARG A 63 15.83 -54.44 7.02
CA ARG A 63 16.38 -54.41 8.41
C ARG A 63 17.90 -54.60 8.47
N SER A 64 18.63 -53.49 8.71
CA SER A 64 19.71 -53.45 9.71
C SER A 64 19.90 -52.03 10.27
N ARG A 65 20.55 -51.92 11.43
CA ARG A 65 21.02 -50.66 12.05
C ARG A 65 22.55 -50.61 11.96
N ASN A 66 23.10 -49.39 11.92
CA ASN A 66 24.29 -48.89 12.64
C ASN A 66 24.50 -47.44 12.13
N THR A 67 24.17 -46.40 12.92
CA THR A 67 24.99 -45.72 13.95
C THR A 67 26.23 -44.99 13.39
N SER A 68 26.31 -43.66 13.65
CA SER A 68 27.45 -42.73 13.41
C SER A 68 28.04 -42.76 11.99
N ASP A 69 27.90 -41.72 11.17
CA ASP A 69 28.49 -40.39 11.46
C ASP A 69 27.70 -39.19 10.90
N ALA A 70 28.13 -37.98 11.30
CA ALA A 70 27.49 -36.72 10.94
C ALA A 70 28.16 -36.02 9.75
N SER A 71 27.57 -36.09 8.56
CA SER A 71 27.97 -35.27 7.41
C SER A 71 26.79 -34.73 6.59
N THR A 72 26.49 -33.45 6.82
CA THR A 72 25.80 -32.46 5.98
C THR A 72 25.48 -32.89 4.53
N PHE A 73 24.34 -33.54 4.30
CA PHE A 73 23.76 -33.65 2.95
C PHE A 73 22.84 -32.47 2.65
N VAL A 74 23.40 -31.44 2.01
CA VAL A 74 22.60 -30.39 1.38
C VAL A 74 21.95 -30.99 0.12
N SER A 75 20.77 -31.55 0.29
CA SER A 75 19.92 -31.88 -0.86
C SER A 75 19.50 -30.58 -1.53
N THR A 76 20.08 -30.32 -2.71
CA THR A 76 19.66 -29.22 -3.58
C THR A 76 18.31 -29.57 -4.21
N LYS A 77 17.24 -29.44 -3.43
CA LYS A 77 15.92 -29.19 -4.01
C LYS A 77 16.03 -27.96 -4.90
N GLU A 78 15.78 -28.13 -6.19
CA GLU A 78 15.55 -27.00 -7.08
C GLU A 78 14.40 -26.18 -6.49
N ARG A 79 14.56 -24.85 -6.46
CA ARG A 79 13.55 -23.98 -5.89
C ARG A 79 12.37 -23.94 -6.85
N ALA A 80 11.25 -24.54 -6.43
CA ALA A 80 10.01 -24.44 -7.19
C ALA A 80 9.67 -22.96 -7.46
N PRO A 81 9.21 -22.62 -8.68
CA PRO A 81 8.74 -21.28 -8.98
C PRO A 81 7.50 -20.99 -8.13
N VAL A 82 7.38 -19.74 -7.66
CA VAL A 82 6.27 -19.33 -6.79
C VAL A 82 5.26 -18.53 -7.60
N VAL A 83 4.04 -19.07 -7.72
CA VAL A 83 2.86 -18.37 -8.23
C VAL A 83 2.45 -17.29 -7.22
N THR A 84 3.05 -16.13 -7.47
CA THR A 84 2.28 -14.89 -7.60
C THR A 84 1.30 -15.03 -8.78
N GLU A 85 0.20 -14.27 -8.83
CA GLU A 85 -0.83 -14.44 -9.87
C GLU A 85 -0.35 -14.23 -11.33
N LEU A 86 0.87 -13.75 -11.49
CA LEU A 86 1.46 -13.14 -12.67
C LEU A 86 1.79 -14.13 -13.80
N GLN A 87 1.69 -15.44 -13.55
CA GLN A 87 2.15 -16.50 -14.45
C GLN A 87 1.04 -17.18 -15.27
N ASP A 88 0.08 -16.39 -15.79
CA ASP A 88 -0.82 -16.85 -16.88
C ASP A 88 -0.09 -16.99 -18.24
N SER A 89 1.19 -16.59 -18.33
CA SER A 89 2.00 -16.68 -19.56
C SER A 89 3.23 -17.57 -19.42
N ILE A 90 2.96 -18.88 -19.45
CA ILE A 90 3.81 -19.94 -20.00
C ILE A 90 5.11 -20.23 -19.21
N ILE A 91 5.10 -21.33 -18.45
CA ILE A 91 6.33 -22.09 -18.18
C ILE A 91 6.72 -22.81 -19.47
N PHE A 92 7.41 -22.11 -20.37
CA PHE A 92 8.21 -22.78 -21.41
C PHE A 92 9.43 -23.35 -20.71
N SER A 93 9.23 -24.47 -20.02
CA SER A 93 10.34 -25.32 -19.60
C SER A 93 11.14 -25.64 -20.84
N SER A 94 12.48 -25.52 -20.75
CA SER A 94 13.37 -25.92 -21.83
C SER A 94 13.32 -27.45 -21.91
N GLY A 95 12.34 -27.95 -22.66
CA GLY A 95 12.24 -29.33 -23.10
C GLY A 95 13.37 -29.65 -24.06
N ARG A 96 14.61 -29.67 -23.55
CA ARG A 96 15.73 -30.35 -24.19
C ARG A 96 15.37 -31.82 -24.23
N GLY A 97 14.72 -32.23 -25.32
CA GLY A 97 14.58 -33.64 -25.67
C GLY A 97 15.97 -34.26 -25.64
N VAL A 98 16.16 -35.23 -24.76
CA VAL A 98 17.43 -35.95 -24.62
C VAL A 98 17.53 -36.95 -25.77
N TYR A 99 17.78 -36.42 -26.97
CA TYR A 99 18.32 -37.19 -28.06
C TYR A 99 19.77 -37.52 -27.73
N ASN A 100 19.96 -38.70 -27.12
CA ASN A 100 21.23 -39.39 -27.20
C ASN A 100 21.47 -39.75 -28.68
N SER A 101 22.32 -38.98 -29.35
CA SER A 101 23.05 -39.46 -30.52
C SER A 101 24.44 -39.92 -30.06
N ASP A 102 24.89 -41.04 -30.61
CA ASP A 102 26.10 -41.72 -30.14
C ASP A 102 27.41 -40.99 -30.47
N ARG A 103 28.47 -41.43 -29.79
CA ARG A 103 29.82 -40.85 -29.88
C ARG A 103 30.42 -40.99 -31.29
N GLY A 104 30.99 -39.89 -31.77
CA GLY A 104 32.02 -39.90 -32.82
C GLY A 104 33.19 -39.01 -32.40
N ASP A 105 34.39 -39.57 -32.30
CA ASP A 105 35.62 -38.83 -32.02
C ASP A 105 36.13 -38.07 -33.26
N MET A 106 36.67 -36.86 -33.06
CA MET A 106 37.78 -36.23 -33.83
C MET A 106 38.13 -34.86 -33.18
N PRO A 107 39.31 -34.25 -33.44
CA PRO A 107 40.01 -33.47 -32.42
C PRO A 107 39.78 -31.95 -32.39
N LYS A 108 40.26 -31.38 -31.28
CA LYS A 108 40.33 -29.95 -30.95
C LYS A 108 41.11 -29.13 -31.99
N ASP A 109 40.60 -27.96 -32.38
CA ASP A 109 41.48 -26.83 -32.73
C ASP A 109 40.82 -25.44 -32.51
N LYS A 110 41.68 -24.43 -32.39
CA LYS A 110 41.50 -22.96 -32.47
C LYS A 110 40.33 -22.28 -31.73
N ARG A 111 40.73 -21.52 -30.70
CA ARG A 111 39.99 -20.41 -30.09
C ARG A 111 39.53 -19.40 -31.15
N SER A 112 38.23 -19.10 -31.22
CA SER A 112 37.74 -17.80 -31.71
C SER A 112 37.31 -16.94 -30.51
N LYS A 113 37.55 -15.63 -30.56
CA LYS A 113 37.06 -14.67 -29.56
C LYS A 113 35.63 -14.29 -29.92
N GLY A 114 34.66 -15.11 -29.53
CA GLY A 114 33.24 -14.75 -29.65
C GLY A 114 32.96 -13.43 -28.92
N HIS A 115 32.36 -12.46 -29.60
CA HIS A 115 31.86 -11.26 -28.95
C HIS A 115 30.87 -11.66 -27.84
N LYS A 116 31.02 -11.07 -26.66
CA LYS A 116 29.93 -11.07 -25.68
C LYS A 116 28.82 -10.17 -26.23
N ASN A 117 27.83 -10.78 -26.88
CA ASN A 117 26.52 -10.14 -27.01
C ASN A 117 26.08 -9.70 -25.60
N PRO A 118 25.52 -8.50 -25.42
CA PRO A 118 24.93 -8.12 -24.15
C PRO A 118 23.78 -9.09 -23.88
N GLY A 119 23.99 -10.03 -22.95
CA GLY A 119 23.00 -11.05 -22.66
C GLY A 119 21.71 -10.40 -22.20
N TYR A 120 20.58 -10.87 -22.73
CA TYR A 120 19.27 -10.52 -22.18
C TYR A 120 19.29 -10.86 -20.69
N THR A 121 19.11 -9.85 -19.83
CA THR A 121 18.96 -10.06 -18.39
C THR A 121 17.60 -10.70 -18.16
N GLU A 122 17.53 -12.03 -18.26
CA GLU A 122 16.31 -12.78 -17.98
C GLU A 122 15.79 -12.37 -16.59
N LEU A 123 14.53 -11.92 -16.56
CA LEU A 123 13.86 -11.52 -15.32
C LEU A 123 13.63 -12.78 -14.49
N ARG A 124 14.65 -13.11 -13.68
CA ARG A 124 14.76 -14.36 -12.94
C ARG A 124 13.49 -14.63 -12.14
N VAL A 125 12.85 -15.76 -12.43
CA VAL A 125 11.58 -16.18 -11.83
C VAL A 125 11.66 -16.07 -10.30
N PRO A 126 10.69 -15.43 -9.63
CA PRO A 126 10.75 -15.25 -8.18
C PRO A 126 10.63 -16.59 -7.45
N SER A 127 11.57 -16.82 -6.54
CA SER A 127 11.53 -17.91 -5.55
C SER A 127 11.49 -17.30 -4.16
N VAL A 128 10.52 -17.67 -3.33
CA VAL A 128 10.61 -17.47 -1.87
C VAL A 128 11.93 -18.09 -1.39
N SER A 129 12.64 -17.39 -0.51
CA SER A 129 13.96 -17.81 -0.03
C SER A 129 13.98 -18.18 1.45
N ILE A 130 13.07 -17.62 2.24
CA ILE A 130 12.75 -18.02 3.61
C ILE A 130 11.29 -18.49 3.61
N PRO A 131 11.00 -19.79 3.46
CA PRO A 131 9.63 -20.27 3.55
C PRO A 131 9.05 -20.02 4.94
N GLU A 132 7.75 -19.71 5.01
CA GLU A 132 7.02 -19.70 6.28
C GLU A 132 6.93 -21.13 6.83
N THR A 133 6.97 -21.26 8.16
CA THR A 133 6.79 -22.53 8.90
C THR A 133 5.53 -22.54 9.75
N GLN A 134 4.72 -21.48 9.68
CA GLN A 134 3.40 -21.44 10.31
C GLN A 134 2.40 -22.33 9.56
N ARG A 135 1.53 -23.00 10.31
CA ARG A 135 0.41 -23.79 9.74
C ARG A 135 -0.87 -22.98 9.66
N TYR A 136 -1.09 -22.09 10.64
CA TYR A 136 -2.29 -21.29 10.76
C TYR A 136 -2.08 -19.92 10.15
N THR A 137 -2.87 -19.57 9.13
CA THR A 137 -2.70 -18.31 8.40
C THR A 137 -3.52 -17.17 9.00
N PHE A 138 -4.69 -17.48 9.55
CA PHE A 138 -5.62 -16.51 10.14
C PHE A 138 -6.05 -16.89 11.56
N ALA A 139 -6.28 -15.86 12.37
CA ALA A 139 -6.99 -15.95 13.63
C ALA A 139 -8.31 -15.16 13.58
N ILE A 140 -9.39 -15.79 14.05
CA ILE A 140 -10.68 -15.13 14.28
C ILE A 140 -10.96 -15.13 15.78
N VAL A 141 -11.16 -13.93 16.33
CA VAL A 141 -11.61 -13.75 17.72
C VAL A 141 -13.12 -13.57 17.72
N LEU A 142 -13.85 -14.43 18.42
CA LEU A 142 -15.31 -14.34 18.54
C LEU A 142 -15.73 -13.51 19.76
N ARG A 143 -16.69 -12.60 19.56
CA ARG A 143 -17.25 -11.71 20.59
C ARG A 143 -18.06 -12.49 21.62
N ASN A 144 -17.98 -12.00 22.85
CA ASN A 144 -18.90 -12.35 23.92
C ASN A 144 -20.28 -11.70 23.72
N THR A 145 -21.32 -12.35 24.24
CA THR A 145 -22.72 -11.87 24.21
C THR A 145 -22.88 -10.42 24.70
N TYR A 146 -22.06 -10.00 25.67
CA TYR A 146 -22.03 -8.63 26.18
C TYR A 146 -21.43 -7.60 25.21
N GLN A 147 -20.43 -7.97 24.40
CA GLN A 147 -19.86 -7.09 23.37
C GLN A 147 -20.84 -6.91 22.22
N VAL A 148 -21.43 -8.01 21.73
CA VAL A 148 -22.47 -7.99 20.68
C VAL A 148 -23.65 -7.10 21.12
N LYS A 149 -24.08 -7.20 22.38
CA LYS A 149 -25.14 -6.34 22.92
C LYS A 149 -24.80 -4.84 22.87
N GLU A 150 -23.55 -4.47 23.17
CA GLU A 150 -23.14 -3.06 23.19
C GLU A 150 -23.12 -2.49 21.77
N ILE A 151 -22.58 -3.24 20.80
CA ILE A 151 -22.56 -2.89 19.37
C ILE A 151 -23.98 -2.72 18.80
N LEU A 152 -24.92 -3.60 19.18
CA LEU A 152 -26.33 -3.48 18.78
C LEU A 152 -27.00 -2.21 19.36
N ARG A 153 -26.58 -1.74 20.55
CA ARG A 153 -27.03 -0.47 21.13
C ARG A 153 -26.44 0.74 20.41
N GLU A 154 -25.20 0.64 19.93
CA GLU A 154 -24.53 1.69 19.16
C GLU A 154 -25.05 1.80 17.72
N ARG A 155 -25.36 0.68 17.06
CA ARG A 155 -25.94 0.67 15.69
C ARG A 155 -27.38 1.19 15.64
N TYR A 156 -28.18 0.93 16.68
CA TYR A 156 -29.61 1.28 16.68
C TYR A 156 -30.00 2.16 17.89
N PRO A 157 -29.49 3.40 17.99
CA PRO A 157 -29.83 4.31 19.07
C PRO A 157 -31.34 4.63 19.07
N GLY A 158 -31.95 4.64 20.26
CA GLY A 158 -33.35 5.00 20.46
C GLY A 158 -34.40 3.95 20.04
N LYS A 159 -34.05 2.90 19.30
CA LYS A 159 -34.99 1.83 18.93
C LYS A 159 -34.98 0.70 19.98
N PRO A 160 -36.13 0.28 20.53
CA PRO A 160 -36.18 -0.88 21.42
C PRO A 160 -35.88 -2.16 20.63
N PHE A 161 -34.74 -2.80 20.92
CA PHE A 161 -34.30 -4.03 20.26
C PHE A 161 -35.28 -5.18 20.57
N LYS A 162 -35.98 -5.67 19.54
CA LYS A 162 -37.14 -6.59 19.70
C LYS A 162 -36.81 -7.96 20.35
N PRO A 163 -35.61 -8.55 20.21
CA PRO A 163 -35.24 -9.74 20.98
C PRO A 163 -35.07 -9.47 22.49
N THR A 164 -35.92 -10.11 23.30
CA THR A 164 -35.81 -10.10 24.77
C THR A 164 -34.39 -10.49 25.23
N ARG A 165 -33.88 -9.86 26.28
CA ARG A 165 -32.50 -10.02 26.79
C ARG A 165 -32.04 -11.47 27.01
N GLN A 166 -32.95 -12.40 27.28
CA GLN A 166 -32.66 -13.84 27.41
C GLN A 166 -32.41 -14.54 26.06
N ARG A 167 -33.07 -14.11 24.97
CA ARG A 167 -32.95 -14.69 23.62
C ARG A 167 -31.67 -14.28 22.91
N LEU A 168 -31.06 -13.15 23.27
CA LEU A 168 -29.79 -12.71 22.68
C LEU A 168 -28.63 -13.70 22.95
N ALA A 169 -28.61 -14.37 24.12
CA ALA A 169 -27.58 -15.35 24.43
C ALA A 169 -27.66 -16.59 23.53
N SER A 170 -28.87 -17.13 23.31
CA SER A 170 -29.07 -18.25 22.38
C SER A 170 -28.89 -17.85 20.92
N GLN A 171 -29.25 -16.62 20.53
CA GLN A 171 -28.95 -16.08 19.20
C GLN A 171 -27.44 -15.97 18.96
N VAL A 172 -26.66 -15.40 19.89
CA VAL A 172 -25.20 -15.31 19.76
C VAL A 172 -24.55 -16.70 19.71
N ALA A 173 -25.00 -17.65 20.55
CA ALA A 173 -24.53 -19.04 20.50
C ALA A 173 -24.87 -19.74 19.17
N GLN A 174 -26.06 -19.54 18.62
CA GLN A 174 -26.46 -20.03 17.30
C GLN A 174 -25.61 -19.39 16.17
N MET A 175 -25.21 -18.13 16.32
CA MET A 175 -24.34 -17.45 15.36
C MET A 175 -22.87 -17.90 15.46
N HIS A 176 -22.34 -18.16 16.67
CA HIS A 176 -21.04 -18.83 16.83
C HIS A 176 -21.01 -20.19 16.10
N LEU A 177 -22.06 -20.99 16.30
CA LEU A 177 -22.26 -22.28 15.62
C LEU A 177 -22.38 -22.11 14.09
N LYS A 178 -23.15 -21.12 13.61
CA LYS A 178 -23.30 -20.78 12.18
C LYS A 178 -21.96 -20.43 11.54
N CYS A 179 -21.15 -19.59 12.20
CA CYS A 179 -19.84 -19.16 11.72
C CYS A 179 -18.88 -20.35 11.55
N ILE A 180 -18.67 -21.15 12.59
CA ILE A 180 -17.74 -22.30 12.52
C ILE A 180 -18.24 -23.33 11.52
N ARG A 181 -19.54 -23.63 11.53
CA ARG A 181 -20.15 -24.55 10.55
C ARG A 181 -19.86 -24.11 9.10
N ARG A 182 -20.03 -22.82 8.77
CA ARG A 182 -19.78 -22.35 7.41
C ARG A 182 -18.29 -22.34 7.02
N LEU A 183 -17.38 -22.04 7.95
CA LEU A 183 -15.93 -22.19 7.70
C LEU A 183 -15.57 -23.64 7.37
N VAL A 184 -16.08 -24.61 8.15
CA VAL A 184 -15.85 -26.05 7.89
C VAL A 184 -16.53 -26.52 6.60
N GLN A 185 -17.71 -26.00 6.26
CA GLN A 185 -18.39 -26.27 4.98
C GLN A 185 -17.67 -25.66 3.77
N ALA A 186 -16.90 -24.58 3.96
CA ALA A 186 -16.02 -24.00 2.95
C ALA A 186 -14.65 -24.70 2.86
N GLY A 187 -14.54 -25.94 3.34
CA GLY A 187 -13.32 -26.78 3.29
C GLY A 187 -12.30 -26.50 4.39
N LEU A 188 -12.22 -25.26 4.91
CA LEU A 188 -11.20 -24.81 5.85
C LEU A 188 -11.02 -25.74 7.07
N GLY A 189 -9.77 -25.86 7.52
CA GLY A 189 -9.44 -26.38 8.83
C GLY A 189 -9.76 -25.34 9.88
N VAL A 190 -10.49 -25.74 10.92
CA VAL A 190 -10.91 -24.86 12.00
C VAL A 190 -10.55 -25.53 13.32
N ILE A 191 -9.85 -24.79 14.18
CA ILE A 191 -9.43 -25.23 15.51
C ILE A 191 -9.84 -24.18 16.53
N LEU A 192 -10.33 -24.61 17.69
CA LEU A 192 -10.61 -23.71 18.80
C LEU A 192 -9.45 -23.72 19.80
N LEU A 193 -9.11 -22.57 20.36
CA LEU A 193 -8.18 -22.49 21.48
C LEU A 193 -8.96 -22.40 22.80
N ASP A 194 -8.58 -23.24 23.74
CA ASP A 194 -9.01 -23.19 25.14
C ASP A 194 -8.41 -21.94 25.81
N ASN A 195 -9.23 -21.26 26.60
CA ASN A 195 -8.90 -20.01 27.28
C ASN A 195 -8.96 -20.15 28.81
N ASP A 196 -9.36 -21.33 29.33
CA ASP A 196 -9.59 -21.57 30.75
C ASP A 196 -8.47 -22.41 31.40
N ASN A 197 -7.86 -23.37 30.68
CA ASN A 197 -7.00 -24.40 31.27
C ASN A 197 -5.47 -24.17 31.19
N CYS A 198 -4.96 -23.32 30.29
CA CYS A 198 -3.53 -23.30 29.92
C CYS A 198 -2.78 -21.98 30.19
N ILE A 199 -3.22 -21.20 31.18
CA ILE A 199 -2.60 -19.90 31.53
C ILE A 199 -1.86 -20.01 32.88
N PRO A 200 -0.56 -19.64 32.98
CA PRO A 200 0.18 -19.61 34.24
C PRO A 200 -0.55 -18.77 35.31
N HIS A 201 -0.42 -19.13 36.59
CA HIS A 201 -1.12 -18.43 37.68
C HIS A 201 -0.78 -16.92 37.75
N GLU A 202 0.43 -16.52 37.38
CA GLU A 202 0.85 -15.12 37.28
C GLU A 202 0.06 -14.35 36.19
N GLU A 203 -0.26 -15.02 35.08
CA GLU A 203 -0.96 -14.43 33.93
C GLU A 203 -2.50 -14.50 34.03
N GLN A 204 -3.07 -15.35 34.90
CA GLN A 204 -4.54 -15.44 35.10
C GLN A 204 -5.21 -14.09 35.45
N LYS A 205 -4.45 -13.14 36.02
CA LYS A 205 -4.86 -11.76 36.27
C LYS A 205 -5.24 -11.00 34.98
N TRP A 206 -4.67 -11.40 33.84
CA TRP A 206 -4.84 -10.77 32.54
C TRP A 206 -5.91 -11.39 31.64
N ASN A 207 -6.42 -12.59 31.97
CA ASN A 207 -7.54 -13.24 31.26
C ASN A 207 -8.88 -12.51 31.52
N GLN A 208 -9.03 -11.32 30.95
CA GLN A 208 -10.14 -10.40 31.22
C GLN A 208 -11.29 -10.51 30.20
N THR A 209 -11.14 -11.37 29.20
CA THR A 209 -12.05 -11.53 28.06
C THR A 209 -12.24 -13.00 27.72
N ASN A 210 -13.42 -13.54 28.03
CA ASN A 210 -13.86 -14.89 27.71
C ASN A 210 -14.08 -15.11 26.19
N ASN A 211 -13.35 -14.40 25.33
CA ASN A 211 -13.49 -14.50 23.87
C ASN A 211 -13.00 -15.89 23.43
N ILE A 212 -13.70 -16.50 22.48
CA ILE A 212 -13.25 -17.75 21.85
C ILE A 212 -12.29 -17.38 20.73
N CYS A 213 -11.08 -17.92 20.74
CA CYS A 213 -10.11 -17.75 19.65
C CYS A 213 -10.18 -18.96 18.72
N VAL A 214 -10.22 -18.70 17.42
CA VAL A 214 -10.36 -19.68 16.35
C VAL A 214 -9.15 -19.55 15.43
N LEU A 215 -8.45 -20.65 15.18
CA LEU A 215 -7.36 -20.74 14.21
C LEU A 215 -7.87 -21.36 12.91
N ILE A 216 -7.32 -20.90 11.79
CA ILE A 216 -7.68 -21.35 10.43
C ILE A 216 -6.46 -21.95 9.73
N ASP A 217 -6.64 -23.18 9.26
CA ASP A 217 -5.70 -23.98 8.48
C ASP A 217 -6.26 -24.13 7.05
N PRO A 218 -5.74 -23.41 6.04
CA PRO A 218 -6.24 -23.51 4.67
C PRO A 218 -5.75 -24.77 3.95
N TYR A 219 -4.75 -25.48 4.46
CA TYR A 219 -4.09 -26.61 3.81
C TYR A 219 -4.76 -27.96 4.07
N LYS A 220 -5.83 -27.98 4.89
CA LYS A 220 -6.65 -29.17 5.15
C LYS A 220 -7.24 -29.79 3.88
N ASP A 221 -7.50 -28.96 2.86
CA ASP A 221 -7.83 -29.38 1.50
C ASP A 221 -6.79 -28.74 0.56
N SER A 222 -6.01 -29.57 -0.14
CA SER A 222 -4.92 -29.11 -1.01
C SER A 222 -5.41 -28.33 -2.24
N ASP A 223 -6.64 -28.58 -2.67
CA ASP A 223 -7.19 -28.00 -3.89
C ASP A 223 -8.01 -26.73 -3.61
N LEU A 224 -8.36 -26.45 -2.37
CA LEU A 224 -9.26 -25.34 -1.99
C LEU A 224 -8.73 -23.96 -2.41
N LEU A 225 -7.46 -23.65 -2.09
CA LEU A 225 -6.83 -22.37 -2.48
C LEU A 225 -6.75 -22.25 -4.01
N LEU A 226 -6.51 -23.35 -4.72
CA LEU A 226 -6.45 -23.39 -6.17
C LEU A 226 -7.84 -23.20 -6.82
N GLN A 227 -8.90 -23.74 -6.21
CA GLN A 227 -10.27 -23.55 -6.66
C GLN A 227 -10.74 -22.09 -6.47
N GLU A 228 -10.50 -21.47 -5.31
CA GLU A 228 -10.85 -20.04 -5.12
C GLU A 228 -9.98 -19.14 -6.02
N PHE A 229 -8.69 -19.43 -6.19
CA PHE A 229 -7.82 -18.69 -7.12
C PHE A 229 -8.33 -18.74 -8.57
N LYS A 230 -8.75 -19.92 -9.04
CA LYS A 230 -9.40 -20.06 -10.34
C LYS A 230 -10.69 -19.24 -10.39
N ARG A 231 -11.58 -19.38 -9.40
CA ARG A 231 -12.85 -18.66 -9.31
C ARG A 231 -12.66 -17.14 -9.33
N GLU A 232 -11.65 -16.61 -8.64
CA GLU A 232 -11.34 -15.18 -8.63
C GLU A 232 -10.89 -14.68 -10.01
N LYS A 233 -10.01 -15.42 -10.69
CA LYS A 233 -9.62 -15.10 -12.08
C LYS A 233 -10.78 -15.21 -13.07
N ASP A 234 -11.64 -16.19 -12.89
CA ASP A 234 -12.82 -16.41 -13.73
C ASP A 234 -13.84 -15.27 -13.53
N GLU A 235 -14.12 -14.85 -12.28
CA GLU A 235 -15.00 -13.71 -11.97
C GLU A 235 -14.43 -12.37 -12.49
N LEU A 236 -13.10 -12.15 -12.37
CA LEU A 236 -12.43 -10.99 -12.95
C LEU A 236 -12.54 -10.97 -14.48
N SER A 237 -12.35 -12.12 -15.13
CA SER A 237 -12.48 -12.25 -16.59
C SER A 237 -13.90 -11.96 -17.04
N ILE A 238 -14.91 -12.50 -16.35
CA ILE A 238 -16.33 -12.24 -16.62
C ILE A 238 -16.63 -10.73 -16.50
N LYS A 239 -16.22 -10.08 -15.40
CA LYS A 239 -16.52 -8.66 -15.14
C LYS A 239 -15.71 -7.69 -16.02
N ARG A 240 -14.66 -8.16 -16.70
CA ARG A 240 -13.95 -7.45 -17.77
C ARG A 240 -14.54 -7.66 -19.17
N GLY A 241 -15.59 -8.48 -19.32
CA GLY A 241 -16.13 -8.89 -20.63
C GLY A 241 -15.24 -9.92 -21.36
N GLN A 242 -14.26 -10.51 -20.67
CA GLN A 242 -13.23 -11.41 -21.19
C GLN A 242 -13.49 -12.88 -20.86
N ALA A 243 -14.74 -13.25 -20.50
CA ALA A 243 -15.11 -14.63 -20.17
C ALA A 243 -14.71 -15.64 -21.25
N ASN A 244 -14.90 -15.28 -22.53
CA ASN A 244 -14.71 -16.21 -23.65
C ASN A 244 -13.23 -16.55 -23.93
N SER A 245 -12.28 -15.65 -23.66
CA SER A 245 -10.85 -16.01 -23.74
C SER A 245 -10.42 -16.84 -22.53
N ARG A 246 -11.06 -16.65 -21.37
CA ARG A 246 -10.78 -17.44 -20.16
C ARG A 246 -11.24 -18.90 -20.25
N LEU A 247 -12.33 -19.18 -20.98
CA LEU A 247 -12.82 -20.54 -21.23
C LEU A 247 -11.85 -21.43 -22.02
N GLY A 248 -10.92 -20.84 -22.78
CA GLY A 248 -9.88 -21.56 -23.53
C GLY A 248 -8.56 -21.76 -22.79
N LEU A 249 -8.45 -21.32 -21.53
CA LEU A 249 -7.23 -21.47 -20.73
C LEU A 249 -7.23 -22.75 -19.87
N GLU A 250 -6.04 -23.15 -19.44
CA GLU A 250 -5.69 -24.50 -18.99
C GLU A 250 -6.58 -25.14 -17.90
N THR A 251 -6.59 -26.48 -17.89
CA THR A 251 -7.22 -27.29 -16.84
C THR A 251 -6.50 -27.14 -15.50
N ILE A 252 -7.19 -27.46 -14.40
CA ILE A 252 -6.69 -27.30 -13.02
C ILE A 252 -5.36 -28.04 -12.80
N GLU A 253 -5.09 -29.09 -13.57
CA GLU A 253 -3.93 -29.97 -13.48
C GLU A 253 -2.60 -29.28 -13.81
N SER A 254 -2.56 -28.26 -14.68
CA SER A 254 -1.31 -27.53 -14.97
C SER A 254 -0.82 -26.71 -13.77
N ILE A 255 -1.76 -26.19 -12.98
CA ILE A 255 -1.52 -25.30 -11.85
C ILE A 255 -1.22 -26.07 -10.55
N LYS A 256 -1.62 -27.36 -10.46
CA LYS A 256 -1.42 -28.22 -9.26
C LYS A 256 0.03 -28.37 -8.80
N ASN A 257 1.01 -28.11 -9.66
CA ASN A 257 2.44 -28.25 -9.34
C ASN A 257 3.11 -26.96 -8.84
N ILE A 258 2.37 -25.87 -8.62
CA ILE A 258 2.94 -24.54 -8.34
C ILE A 258 2.61 -24.06 -6.93
N CYS A 259 3.63 -23.55 -6.23
CA CYS A 259 3.50 -23.02 -4.87
C CYS A 259 2.94 -21.60 -4.91
N PHE A 260 1.93 -21.28 -4.10
CA PHE A 260 1.46 -19.89 -3.96
C PHE A 260 2.46 -19.04 -3.16
N SER A 261 2.40 -17.71 -3.30
CA SER A 261 3.11 -16.79 -2.39
C SER A 261 2.29 -16.53 -1.12
N PRO A 262 2.88 -16.46 0.10
CA PRO A 262 2.14 -16.23 1.34
C PRO A 262 1.21 -15.01 1.33
N ALA A 263 1.60 -13.92 0.68
CA ALA A 263 0.74 -12.74 0.50
C ALA A 263 -0.55 -13.04 -0.30
N LEU A 264 -0.49 -13.94 -1.28
CA LEU A 264 -1.63 -14.40 -2.07
C LEU A 264 -2.46 -15.44 -1.31
N GLU A 265 -1.83 -16.37 -0.60
CA GLU A 265 -2.52 -17.34 0.27
C GLU A 265 -3.37 -16.63 1.32
N LEU A 266 -2.87 -15.51 1.86
CA LEU A 266 -3.63 -14.65 2.77
C LEU A 266 -4.81 -13.95 2.08
N GLN A 267 -4.64 -13.43 0.88
CA GLN A 267 -5.72 -12.81 0.09
C GLN A 267 -6.85 -13.83 -0.20
N LEU A 268 -6.48 -15.01 -0.73
CA LEU A 268 -7.43 -16.10 -1.01
C LEU A 268 -8.13 -16.58 0.26
N THR A 269 -7.38 -16.86 1.34
CA THR A 269 -7.97 -17.32 2.62
C THR A 269 -8.95 -16.28 3.19
N HIS A 270 -8.64 -14.98 3.09
CA HIS A 270 -9.56 -13.92 3.51
C HIS A 270 -10.85 -13.91 2.68
N ASN A 271 -10.74 -14.05 1.36
CA ASN A 271 -11.90 -14.07 0.47
C ASN A 271 -12.76 -15.33 0.69
N ILE A 272 -12.16 -16.50 0.95
CA ILE A 272 -12.88 -17.71 1.38
C ILE A 272 -13.63 -17.47 2.70
N ILE A 273 -12.99 -16.87 3.71
CA ILE A 273 -13.64 -16.52 4.99
C ILE A 273 -14.83 -15.56 4.77
N HIS A 274 -14.65 -14.54 3.93
CA HIS A 274 -15.69 -13.55 3.65
C HIS A 274 -16.86 -14.16 2.86
N ASN A 275 -16.58 -15.03 1.89
CA ASN A 275 -17.59 -15.79 1.15
C ASN A 275 -18.31 -16.80 2.05
N ALA A 276 -17.61 -17.46 2.98
CA ALA A 276 -18.20 -18.37 3.96
C ALA A 276 -19.08 -17.64 5.00
N PHE A 277 -18.79 -16.39 5.35
CA PHE A 277 -19.63 -15.61 6.26
C PHE A 277 -20.82 -14.92 5.59
N ARG A 278 -20.81 -14.76 4.26
CA ARG A 278 -21.94 -14.23 3.49
C ARG A 278 -23.18 -15.13 3.63
N ASP A 279 -24.35 -14.51 3.71
CA ASP A 279 -25.64 -15.18 3.55
C ASP A 279 -26.05 -15.05 2.08
N TYR A 280 -26.00 -16.15 1.32
CA TYR A 280 -26.47 -16.16 -0.07
C TYR A 280 -27.99 -16.30 -0.18
N ASP A 281 -28.64 -16.83 0.88
CA ASP A 281 -30.09 -17.06 0.94
C ASP A 281 -30.90 -15.79 1.25
N LYS A 282 -30.24 -14.65 1.50
CA LYS A 282 -30.84 -13.36 1.86
C LYS A 282 -30.01 -12.19 1.33
N ASP A 283 -30.65 -11.26 0.63
CA ASP A 283 -30.00 -10.01 0.26
C ASP A 283 -29.57 -9.20 1.50
N GLU A 284 -28.47 -8.47 1.39
CA GLU A 284 -27.98 -7.58 2.46
C GLU A 284 -29.05 -6.55 2.90
N TRP A 285 -29.83 -6.01 1.95
CA TRP A 285 -30.89 -5.05 2.26
C TRP A 285 -31.99 -5.67 3.14
N VAL A 286 -32.32 -6.96 2.96
CA VAL A 286 -33.34 -7.65 3.77
C VAL A 286 -32.86 -7.79 5.21
N MET A 287 -31.61 -8.25 5.41
CA MET A 287 -31.04 -8.41 6.76
C MET A 287 -30.92 -7.08 7.51
N GLU A 288 -30.54 -6.01 6.81
CA GLU A 288 -30.46 -4.66 7.38
C GLU A 288 -31.84 -4.13 7.81
N HIS A 289 -32.86 -4.28 6.97
CA HIS A 289 -34.24 -3.86 7.28
C HIS A 289 -34.87 -4.69 8.41
N GLN A 290 -34.57 -5.99 8.48
CA GLN A 290 -35.08 -6.91 9.52
C GLN A 290 -34.32 -6.82 10.85
N GLN A 291 -33.17 -6.11 10.89
CA GLN A 291 -32.28 -5.98 12.06
C GLN A 291 -31.78 -7.34 12.60
N GLU A 292 -31.51 -8.29 11.71
CA GLU A 292 -30.97 -9.61 12.07
C GLU A 292 -29.47 -9.54 12.43
N LEU A 293 -28.98 -10.54 13.18
CA LEU A 293 -27.54 -10.68 13.42
C LEU A 293 -26.88 -11.34 12.21
N SER A 294 -25.87 -10.68 11.66
CA SER A 294 -24.93 -11.25 10.69
C SER A 294 -23.79 -12.01 11.39
N CYS A 295 -23.04 -12.81 10.64
CA CYS A 295 -21.83 -13.47 11.12
C CYS A 295 -20.79 -12.44 11.63
N TRP A 296 -20.67 -11.31 10.93
CA TRP A 296 -19.73 -10.22 11.24
C TRP A 296 -20.06 -9.44 12.52
N ASP A 297 -21.31 -9.46 12.99
CA ASP A 297 -21.68 -8.85 14.28
C ASP A 297 -21.08 -9.62 15.46
N VAL A 298 -20.78 -10.89 15.27
CA VAL A 298 -20.26 -11.81 16.30
C VAL A 298 -18.75 -12.06 16.17
N VAL A 299 -18.15 -11.79 15.00
CA VAL A 299 -16.69 -11.76 14.82
C VAL A 299 -16.12 -10.45 15.37
N ASP A 300 -15.18 -10.52 16.32
CA ASP A 300 -14.53 -9.34 16.93
C ASP A 300 -13.46 -8.76 16.02
N VAL A 301 -12.51 -9.61 15.62
CA VAL A 301 -11.43 -9.32 14.66
C VAL A 301 -11.15 -10.61 13.88
N CYS A 302 -10.99 -10.49 12.57
CA CYS A 302 -10.34 -11.49 11.71
C CYS A 302 -9.04 -10.87 11.20
N PHE A 303 -7.88 -11.51 11.41
CA PHE A 303 -6.58 -10.96 11.01
C PHE A 303 -5.56 -12.07 10.71
N PRO A 304 -4.59 -11.82 9.80
CA PRO A 304 -3.53 -12.77 9.49
C PRO A 304 -2.49 -12.82 10.62
N LEU A 305 -1.89 -13.99 10.84
CA LEU A 305 -0.88 -14.21 11.90
C LEU A 305 0.56 -13.95 11.40
N HIS A 306 1.44 -13.58 12.33
CA HIS A 306 2.89 -13.46 12.11
C HIS A 306 3.60 -14.81 12.31
N ASP A 307 4.42 -15.23 11.34
CA ASP A 307 5.40 -16.29 11.54
C ASP A 307 6.62 -15.74 12.31
N ARG A 308 6.77 -16.18 13.56
CA ARG A 308 7.86 -15.78 14.47
C ARG A 308 9.21 -16.29 14.00
N SER A 309 9.25 -17.43 13.32
CA SER A 309 10.47 -18.00 12.76
C SER A 309 10.94 -17.17 11.57
N PHE A 310 10.03 -16.80 10.66
CA PHE A 310 10.31 -15.93 9.51
C PHE A 310 10.75 -14.53 9.98
N ASN A 311 9.98 -13.87 10.85
CA ASN A 311 10.26 -12.51 11.32
C ASN A 311 11.67 -12.40 11.94
N ASN A 312 12.09 -13.38 12.75
CA ASN A 312 13.42 -13.43 13.34
C ASN A 312 14.53 -13.69 12.30
N LYS A 313 14.36 -14.67 11.40
CA LYS A 313 15.33 -14.97 10.32
C LYS A 313 15.52 -13.77 9.39
N PHE A 314 14.41 -13.22 8.89
CA PHE A 314 14.40 -12.07 8.00
C PHE A 314 15.06 -10.85 8.66
N PHE A 315 14.70 -10.49 9.89
CA PHE A 315 15.30 -9.32 10.55
C PHE A 315 16.80 -9.50 10.84
N ALA A 316 17.25 -10.73 11.14
CA ALA A 316 18.67 -11.04 11.32
C ALA A 316 19.46 -10.92 9.99
N GLU A 317 18.91 -11.39 8.86
CA GLU A 317 19.53 -11.22 7.54
C GLU A 317 19.48 -9.78 7.06
N TYR A 318 18.35 -9.08 7.23
CA TYR A 318 18.16 -7.69 6.87
C TYR A 318 19.20 -6.82 7.57
N ARG A 319 19.36 -6.97 8.90
CA ARG A 319 20.37 -6.26 9.72
C ARG A 319 21.80 -6.46 9.19
N LYS A 320 22.17 -7.71 8.83
CA LYS A 320 23.48 -8.02 8.23
C LYS A 320 23.66 -7.37 6.86
N LYS A 321 22.61 -7.31 6.04
CA LYS A 321 22.63 -6.77 4.67
C LYS A 321 22.55 -5.23 4.63
N THR A 322 21.97 -4.55 5.62
CA THR A 322 21.76 -3.08 5.56
C THR A 322 23.06 -2.27 5.51
N PHE A 323 24.14 -2.74 6.13
CA PHE A 323 25.43 -2.05 6.16
C PHE A 323 26.44 -2.56 5.09
N ASP A 324 26.01 -3.40 4.14
CA ASP A 324 26.88 -3.91 3.05
C ASP A 324 27.08 -2.86 1.94
N PHE A 325 27.69 -1.72 2.30
CA PHE A 325 27.93 -0.52 1.47
C PHE A 325 28.88 -0.71 0.26
N ARG A 326 28.95 -1.90 -0.34
CA ARG A 326 29.78 -2.16 -1.52
C ARG A 326 29.33 -1.24 -2.66
N LEU A 327 30.23 -0.38 -3.13
CA LEU A 327 29.95 0.59 -4.20
C LEU A 327 29.36 -0.08 -5.46
N SER A 328 29.84 -1.27 -5.81
CA SER A 328 29.29 -2.10 -6.89
C SER A 328 27.83 -2.54 -6.71
N LYS A 329 27.32 -2.64 -5.48
CA LYS A 329 25.89 -2.88 -5.21
C LYS A 329 25.10 -1.58 -5.12
N ALA A 330 25.73 -0.51 -4.64
CA ALA A 330 25.11 0.81 -4.55
C ALA A 330 24.69 1.37 -5.92
N THR A 331 25.38 1.00 -7.01
CA THR A 331 25.02 1.40 -8.38
C THR A 331 23.75 0.70 -8.90
N HIS A 332 23.53 -0.58 -8.58
CA HIS A 332 22.43 -1.38 -9.13
C HIS A 332 21.05 -0.94 -8.61
N GLY A 333 19.98 -1.21 -9.37
CA GLY A 333 18.60 -0.81 -9.07
C GLY A 333 17.94 -1.61 -7.95
N ASN A 334 16.70 -1.27 -7.57
CA ASN A 334 15.98 -2.02 -6.54
C ASN A 334 15.53 -3.41 -7.02
N SER A 335 15.46 -3.64 -8.33
CA SER A 335 15.01 -4.89 -8.97
C SER A 335 15.77 -6.15 -8.50
N GLU A 336 17.04 -6.03 -8.12
CA GLU A 336 17.89 -7.13 -7.63
C GLU A 336 17.86 -7.28 -6.09
N ARG A 337 17.23 -6.35 -5.37
CA ARG A 337 17.32 -6.25 -3.91
C ARG A 337 16.40 -7.26 -3.21
N TRP A 338 16.94 -8.46 -3.00
CA TRP A 338 16.38 -9.57 -2.21
C TRP A 338 15.29 -9.19 -1.18
N ALA A 339 15.60 -8.26 -0.27
CA ALA A 339 14.69 -7.89 0.82
C ALA A 339 13.34 -7.31 0.36
N ILE A 340 13.29 -6.60 -0.78
CA ILE A 340 12.06 -6.03 -1.33
C ILE A 340 11.18 -7.13 -1.92
N GLU A 341 11.80 -8.09 -2.61
CA GLU A 341 11.10 -9.24 -3.20
C GLU A 341 10.50 -10.14 -2.11
N GLU A 342 11.24 -10.41 -1.03
CA GLU A 342 10.75 -11.17 0.13
C GLU A 342 9.63 -10.40 0.86
N LEU A 343 9.78 -9.09 1.09
CA LEU A 343 8.71 -8.27 1.70
C LEU A 343 7.43 -8.28 0.86
N ARG A 344 7.51 -8.24 -0.48
CA ARG A 344 6.34 -8.39 -1.35
C ARG A 344 5.70 -9.76 -1.18
N LEU A 345 6.49 -10.84 -1.21
CA LEU A 345 5.99 -12.21 -1.14
C LEU A 345 5.27 -12.54 0.19
N HIS A 346 5.59 -11.85 1.29
CA HIS A 346 5.02 -12.11 2.61
C HIS A 346 4.03 -11.04 3.13
N PHE A 347 4.17 -9.77 2.74
CA PHE A 347 3.32 -8.66 3.22
C PHE A 347 2.58 -7.89 2.10
N GLY A 348 2.79 -8.25 0.83
CA GLY A 348 2.15 -7.61 -0.32
C GLY A 348 2.88 -6.37 -0.87
N GLU A 349 2.42 -5.91 -2.02
CA GLU A 349 3.07 -4.88 -2.83
C GLU A 349 3.09 -3.52 -2.13
N ARG A 350 2.01 -3.09 -1.47
CA ARG A 350 1.94 -1.78 -0.78
C ARG A 350 3.07 -1.58 0.24
N VAL A 351 3.39 -2.63 1.00
CA VAL A 351 4.50 -2.62 1.97
C VAL A 351 5.85 -2.65 1.24
N ALA A 352 5.98 -3.48 0.20
CA ALA A 352 7.20 -3.54 -0.60
C ALA A 352 7.54 -2.20 -1.30
N PHE A 353 6.53 -1.46 -1.77
CA PHE A 353 6.70 -0.12 -2.36
C PHE A 353 7.22 0.93 -1.36
N LEU A 354 6.81 0.87 -0.09
CA LEU A 354 7.34 1.76 0.97
C LEU A 354 8.83 1.54 1.16
N PHE A 355 9.25 0.30 1.39
CA PHE A 355 10.66 -0.03 1.55
C PHE A 355 11.45 0.22 0.26
N ALA A 356 10.87 0.01 -0.93
CA ALA A 356 11.52 0.35 -2.19
C ALA A 356 11.79 1.86 -2.31
N PHE A 357 10.79 2.68 -2.01
CA PHE A 357 10.88 4.14 -2.03
C PHE A 357 11.96 4.65 -1.07
N MET A 358 11.90 4.26 0.20
CA MET A 358 12.85 4.72 1.22
C MET A 358 14.30 4.32 0.92
N HIS A 359 14.52 3.16 0.30
CA HIS A 359 15.84 2.74 -0.17
C HIS A 359 16.37 3.57 -1.36
N ILE A 360 15.52 3.94 -2.33
CA ILE A 360 15.92 4.83 -3.44
C ILE A 360 16.16 6.24 -2.94
N TYR A 361 15.32 6.75 -2.04
CA TYR A 361 15.49 8.04 -1.39
C TYR A 361 16.81 8.10 -0.61
N SER A 362 17.12 7.09 0.21
CA SER A 362 18.43 6.93 0.86
C SER A 362 19.59 6.91 -0.14
N LYS A 363 19.47 6.16 -1.25
CA LYS A 363 20.50 6.05 -2.30
C LYS A 363 20.75 7.38 -3.02
N MET A 364 19.72 8.18 -3.28
CA MET A 364 19.84 9.51 -3.90
C MET A 364 20.35 10.56 -2.92
N LEU A 365 20.09 10.40 -1.62
CA LEU A 365 20.52 11.32 -0.56
C LEU A 365 22.01 11.17 -0.20
N GLY A 366 22.56 9.96 -0.27
CA GLY A 366 23.98 9.69 0.05
C GLY A 366 25.00 10.53 -0.75
N PRO A 367 24.93 10.60 -2.09
CA PRO A 367 25.80 11.46 -2.90
C PRO A 367 25.62 12.96 -2.59
N LEU A 368 24.38 13.40 -2.36
CA LEU A 368 24.09 14.79 -1.98
C LEU A 368 24.75 15.14 -0.64
N MET A 369 24.61 14.28 0.37
CA MET A 369 25.29 14.41 1.65
C MET A 369 26.80 14.55 1.48
N ILE A 370 27.45 13.70 0.68
CA ILE A 370 28.90 13.76 0.46
C ILE A 370 29.30 15.11 -0.16
N ILE A 371 28.58 15.57 -1.19
CA ILE A 371 28.82 16.87 -1.83
C ILE A 371 28.69 18.01 -0.81
N CYS A 372 27.60 18.06 -0.05
CA CYS A 372 27.35 19.16 0.88
C CYS A 372 28.30 19.17 2.10
N VAL A 373 28.69 17.99 2.60
CA VAL A 373 29.67 17.87 3.68
C VAL A 373 31.06 18.30 3.21
N LEU A 374 31.50 17.85 2.03
CA LEU A 374 32.77 18.30 1.44
C LEU A 374 32.77 19.80 1.14
N TYR A 375 31.64 20.33 0.65
CA TYR A 375 31.46 21.78 0.43
C TYR A 375 31.62 22.57 1.73
N TYR A 376 30.89 22.21 2.78
CA TYR A 376 31.00 22.88 4.09
C TYR A 376 32.42 22.78 4.67
N LEU A 377 33.00 21.58 4.71
CA LEU A 377 34.35 21.38 5.27
C LEU A 377 35.43 22.15 4.50
N GLY A 378 35.36 22.18 3.16
CA GLY A 378 36.28 22.94 2.32
C GLY A 378 36.28 24.43 2.65
N PHE A 379 35.11 25.08 2.59
CA PHE A 379 35.00 26.51 2.89
C PHE A 379 35.18 26.85 4.39
N ARG A 380 34.95 25.89 5.30
CA ARG A 380 35.08 26.09 6.75
C ARG A 380 36.52 26.05 7.26
N PHE A 381 37.37 25.23 6.64
CA PHE A 381 38.71 24.89 7.15
C PHE A 381 39.88 25.26 6.23
N VAL A 382 39.66 25.48 4.92
CA VAL A 382 40.74 25.93 4.03
C VAL A 382 40.90 27.46 4.16
N PRO A 383 42.07 27.97 4.59
CA PRO A 383 42.29 29.41 4.73
C PRO A 383 42.35 30.11 3.37
N GLY A 384 41.74 31.29 3.28
CA GLY A 384 41.79 32.15 2.08
C GLY A 384 40.42 32.42 1.44
N TYR A 385 39.42 31.57 1.68
CA TYR A 385 38.05 31.82 1.22
C TYR A 385 37.32 32.84 2.10
N THR A 386 36.45 33.65 1.47
CA THR A 386 35.63 34.65 2.16
C THR A 386 34.16 34.23 2.21
N TRP A 387 33.38 34.84 3.11
CA TRP A 387 31.97 34.49 3.32
C TRP A 387 31.12 34.69 2.06
N ASN A 388 31.40 35.71 1.25
CA ASN A 388 30.63 35.97 0.02
C ASN A 388 30.75 34.83 -1.01
N TYR A 389 31.93 34.21 -1.14
CA TYR A 389 32.11 33.04 -2.02
C TYR A 389 31.42 31.78 -1.47
N TYR A 390 31.38 31.62 -0.14
CA TYR A 390 30.60 30.57 0.51
C TYR A 390 29.10 30.76 0.33
N LEU A 391 28.56 31.98 0.49
CA LEU A 391 27.15 32.24 0.20
C LEU A 391 26.82 32.01 -1.28
N LEU A 392 27.62 32.53 -2.22
CA LEU A 392 27.36 32.37 -3.65
C LEU A 392 27.40 30.90 -4.10
N GLY A 393 28.31 30.08 -3.56
CA GLY A 393 28.33 28.64 -3.84
C GLY A 393 27.17 27.89 -3.16
N LEU A 394 26.80 28.26 -1.93
CA LEU A 394 25.65 27.71 -1.20
C LEU A 394 24.33 28.04 -1.90
N ALA A 395 24.20 29.23 -2.47
CA ALA A 395 23.08 29.66 -3.31
C ALA A 395 22.93 28.75 -4.54
N ALA A 396 24.01 28.54 -5.30
CA ALA A 396 24.02 27.67 -6.47
C ALA A 396 23.72 26.20 -6.10
N LEU A 397 24.29 25.70 -4.99
CA LEU A 397 24.05 24.36 -4.47
C LEU A 397 22.58 24.17 -4.07
N GLY A 398 22.03 25.07 -3.24
CA GLY A 398 20.64 24.99 -2.78
C GLY A 398 19.63 25.08 -3.92
N PHE A 399 19.87 25.98 -4.89
CA PHE A 399 19.05 26.07 -6.10
C PHE A 399 19.15 24.79 -6.95
N GLY A 400 20.34 24.21 -7.09
CA GLY A 400 20.54 22.91 -7.77
C GLY A 400 19.85 21.73 -7.06
N VAL A 401 19.78 21.75 -5.72
CA VAL A 401 19.06 20.71 -4.96
C VAL A 401 17.56 20.73 -5.28
N VAL A 402 16.94 21.91 -5.29
CA VAL A 402 15.49 22.02 -5.50
C VAL A 402 15.07 21.91 -6.97
N SER A 403 15.90 22.38 -7.91
CA SER A 403 15.58 22.41 -9.35
C SER A 403 16.11 21.21 -10.16
N LEU A 404 17.19 20.55 -9.72
CA LEU A 404 17.80 19.42 -10.44
C LEU A 404 17.76 18.11 -9.64
N TRP A 405 18.31 18.07 -8.42
CA TRP A 405 18.37 16.82 -7.63
C TRP A 405 16.98 16.29 -7.29
N ALA A 406 16.07 17.15 -6.83
CA ALA A 406 14.74 16.72 -6.42
C ALA A 406 13.88 16.20 -7.60
N PRO A 407 13.77 16.91 -8.76
CA PRO A 407 13.09 16.36 -9.93
C PRO A 407 13.76 15.10 -10.49
N ALA A 408 15.10 15.00 -10.41
CA ALA A 408 15.82 13.79 -10.82
C ALA A 408 15.54 12.60 -9.88
N MET A 409 15.45 12.81 -8.57
CA MET A 409 15.03 11.79 -7.61
C MET A 409 13.61 11.29 -7.92
N MET A 410 12.68 12.19 -8.24
CA MET A 410 11.32 11.82 -8.66
C MET A 410 11.30 11.05 -9.99
N LEU A 411 12.10 11.46 -10.98
CA LEU A 411 12.26 10.75 -12.25
C LEU A 411 12.84 9.33 -12.06
N VAL A 412 13.87 9.19 -11.22
CA VAL A 412 14.45 7.89 -10.85
C VAL A 412 13.40 7.01 -10.16
N TRP A 413 12.59 7.59 -9.27
CA TRP A 413 11.49 6.86 -8.64
C TRP A 413 10.40 6.42 -9.65
N GLU A 414 10.01 7.26 -10.62
CA GLU A 414 9.08 6.85 -11.70
C GLU A 414 9.66 5.70 -12.56
N ARG A 415 10.95 5.78 -12.91
CA ARG A 415 11.64 4.74 -13.70
C ARG A 415 11.73 3.41 -12.95
N GLU A 416 12.10 3.44 -11.66
CA GLU A 416 12.14 2.25 -10.81
C GLU A 416 10.72 1.73 -10.51
N THR A 417 9.72 2.59 -10.32
CA THR A 417 8.30 2.17 -10.21
C THR A 417 7.86 1.39 -11.43
N ARG A 418 8.14 1.88 -12.64
CA ARG A 418 7.86 1.15 -13.90
C ARG A 418 8.65 -0.16 -13.98
N THR A 419 9.90 -0.18 -13.52
CA THR A 419 10.73 -1.40 -13.48
C THR A 419 10.15 -2.46 -12.55
N LEU A 420 9.70 -2.07 -11.35
CA LEU A 420 9.06 -2.97 -10.39
C LEU A 420 7.68 -3.42 -10.90
N THR A 421 6.84 -2.50 -11.38
CA THR A 421 5.51 -2.81 -11.93
C THR A 421 5.56 -3.73 -13.15
N GLU A 422 6.60 -3.66 -13.98
CA GLU A 422 6.82 -4.60 -15.10
C GLU A 422 7.37 -5.94 -14.62
N LYS A 423 8.41 -5.95 -13.76
CA LYS A 423 8.95 -7.18 -13.13
C LYS A 423 7.87 -7.95 -12.37
N TRP A 424 6.95 -7.23 -11.74
CA TRP A 424 5.84 -7.75 -10.95
C TRP A 424 4.51 -7.77 -11.73
N ASN A 425 4.53 -7.56 -13.06
CA ASN A 425 3.37 -7.65 -13.98
C ASN A 425 2.04 -7.05 -13.43
N LEU A 426 2.12 -5.90 -12.75
CA LEU A 426 0.98 -5.33 -12.01
C LEU A 426 0.00 -4.57 -12.91
N GLN A 427 0.38 -4.27 -14.16
CA GLN A 427 -0.47 -3.55 -15.12
C GLN A 427 -1.76 -4.33 -15.42
N SER A 428 -1.66 -5.65 -15.60
CA SER A 428 -2.77 -6.54 -15.97
C SER A 428 -3.77 -6.80 -14.83
N TYR A 429 -3.38 -6.54 -13.57
CA TYR A 429 -4.14 -6.92 -12.37
C TYR A 429 -4.35 -5.74 -11.39
N LYS A 430 -4.53 -4.53 -11.94
CA LYS A 430 -4.68 -3.26 -11.18
C LYS A 430 -5.88 -3.17 -10.22
N GLU A 431 -6.92 -3.98 -10.41
CA GLU A 431 -8.01 -4.14 -9.42
C GLU A 431 -8.15 -5.62 -9.07
N THR A 432 -7.91 -5.97 -7.81
CA THR A 432 -8.21 -7.30 -7.25
C THR A 432 -9.66 -7.38 -6.77
N ILE A 433 -10.19 -8.61 -6.60
CA ILE A 433 -11.51 -8.80 -5.99
C ILE A 433 -11.52 -8.32 -4.53
N PHE A 434 -10.42 -8.52 -3.81
CA PHE A 434 -10.24 -8.01 -2.45
C PHE A 434 -10.39 -6.48 -2.37
N GLU A 435 -9.60 -5.70 -3.13
CA GLU A 435 -9.69 -4.23 -3.13
C GLU A 435 -11.02 -3.70 -3.69
N ARG A 436 -11.63 -4.41 -4.64
CA ARG A 436 -12.94 -4.04 -5.19
C ARG A 436 -14.06 -4.23 -4.17
N ASN A 437 -13.92 -5.19 -3.26
CA ASN A 437 -14.90 -5.50 -2.22
C ASN A 437 -14.64 -4.74 -0.88
N ASP A 438 -13.50 -4.06 -0.71
CA ASP A 438 -13.14 -3.26 0.49
C ASP A 438 -13.94 -1.93 0.54
N GLU A 439 -15.24 -2.03 0.84
CA GLU A 439 -16.14 -0.89 1.04
C GLU A 439 -15.76 -0.09 2.31
N ASN A 440 -15.92 1.23 2.24
CA ASN A 440 -15.68 2.13 3.36
C ASN A 440 -16.73 1.92 4.48
N PRO A 441 -16.35 1.55 5.72
CA PRO A 441 -17.30 1.32 6.81
C PRO A 441 -18.03 2.59 7.29
N THR A 442 -17.63 3.79 6.88
CA THR A 442 -18.36 5.05 7.16
C THR A 442 -19.20 5.55 5.98
N PHE A 443 -19.53 4.69 5.01
CA PHE A 443 -20.29 5.05 3.83
C PHE A 443 -21.80 5.19 4.13
N GLU A 444 -22.38 6.37 3.94
CA GLU A 444 -23.83 6.60 4.05
C GLU A 444 -24.52 6.32 2.70
N TYR A 445 -25.13 5.16 2.57
CA TYR A 445 -25.82 4.74 1.35
C TYR A 445 -27.35 4.75 1.45
N VAL A 446 -27.99 4.64 0.30
CA VAL A 446 -29.39 4.26 0.12
C VAL A 446 -29.42 3.09 -0.86
N TRP A 447 -30.21 2.06 -0.57
CA TRP A 447 -30.43 0.95 -1.50
C TRP A 447 -31.29 1.43 -2.68
N VAL A 448 -30.79 1.26 -3.90
CA VAL A 448 -31.48 1.58 -5.14
C VAL A 448 -31.35 0.39 -6.09
N LYS A 449 -32.45 -0.05 -6.70
CA LYS A 449 -32.41 -1.11 -7.72
C LYS A 449 -31.73 -0.58 -8.97
N ASN A 450 -30.69 -1.25 -9.45
CA ASN A 450 -30.04 -0.93 -10.72
C ASN A 450 -30.94 -1.39 -11.88
N GLU A 451 -31.14 -0.53 -12.87
CA GLU A 451 -31.98 -0.80 -14.04
C GLU A 451 -31.38 -1.90 -14.95
N ILE A 452 -30.04 -2.03 -14.99
CA ILE A 452 -29.32 -2.96 -15.87
C ILE A 452 -29.14 -4.34 -15.23
N THR A 453 -28.67 -4.41 -13.98
CA THR A 453 -28.42 -5.70 -13.29
C THR A 453 -29.67 -6.23 -12.58
N HIS A 454 -30.67 -5.37 -12.35
CA HIS A 454 -31.82 -5.62 -11.48
C HIS A 454 -31.48 -5.94 -10.01
N GLU A 455 -30.21 -5.92 -9.61
CA GLU A 455 -29.77 -6.06 -8.23
C GLU A 455 -30.00 -4.77 -7.43
N MET A 456 -30.07 -4.90 -6.10
CA MET A 456 -30.13 -3.77 -5.18
C MET A 456 -28.71 -3.28 -4.88
N GLU A 457 -28.40 -2.03 -5.22
CA GLU A 457 -27.06 -1.44 -5.04
C GLU A 457 -27.02 -0.32 -4.01
N LYS A 458 -25.88 -0.20 -3.32
CA LYS A 458 -25.59 0.87 -2.34
C LYS A 458 -25.18 2.15 -3.07
N GLN A 459 -26.15 3.04 -3.33
CA GLN A 459 -25.86 4.35 -3.92
C GLN A 459 -25.53 5.41 -2.84
N PRO A 460 -24.59 6.35 -3.11
CA PRO A 460 -24.22 7.39 -2.16
C PRO A 460 -25.37 8.37 -1.91
N LYS A 461 -25.72 8.57 -0.63
CA LYS A 461 -26.62 9.65 -0.19
C LYS A 461 -26.09 11.01 -0.67
N LYS A 462 -26.96 11.83 -1.30
CA LYS A 462 -26.60 13.02 -2.11
C LYS A 462 -25.60 13.98 -1.42
N SER A 463 -24.32 13.85 -1.79
CA SER A 463 -23.21 14.67 -1.27
C SER A 463 -23.16 16.07 -1.90
N ARG A 464 -23.17 17.13 -1.07
CA ARG A 464 -23.13 18.54 -1.51
C ARG A 464 -21.70 19.00 -1.85
N ARG A 465 -21.04 18.33 -2.81
CA ARG A 465 -19.61 18.52 -3.19
C ARG A 465 -19.15 19.97 -3.46
N ARG A 466 -20.05 20.90 -3.84
CA ARG A 466 -19.70 22.35 -3.95
C ARG A 466 -19.62 23.01 -2.58
N LEU A 467 -20.57 22.74 -1.68
CA LEU A 467 -20.58 23.27 -0.32
C LEU A 467 -19.36 22.77 0.47
N ILE A 468 -19.02 21.48 0.35
CA ILE A 468 -17.88 20.87 1.06
C ILE A 468 -16.53 21.50 0.65
N ARG A 469 -16.36 21.87 -0.63
CA ARG A 469 -15.15 22.59 -1.07
C ARG A 469 -15.08 24.02 -0.55
N VAL A 470 -16.21 24.73 -0.46
CA VAL A 470 -16.25 26.09 0.12
C VAL A 470 -16.02 26.05 1.63
N THR A 471 -16.64 25.13 2.37
CA THR A 471 -16.40 24.99 3.81
C THR A 471 -15.01 24.48 4.12
N MET A 472 -14.41 23.64 3.26
CA MET A 472 -12.99 23.28 3.36
C MET A 472 -12.08 24.51 3.20
N LEU A 473 -12.27 25.35 2.17
CA LEU A 473 -11.44 26.54 1.96
C LEU A 473 -11.57 27.54 3.13
N PHE A 474 -12.79 27.80 3.59
CA PHE A 474 -13.03 28.60 4.79
C PHE A 474 -12.34 27.99 6.02
N PHE A 475 -12.42 26.68 6.21
CA PHE A 475 -11.81 26.00 7.35
C PHE A 475 -10.27 25.96 7.26
N VAL A 476 -9.68 25.84 6.07
CA VAL A 476 -8.22 25.97 5.87
C VAL A 476 -7.77 27.38 6.27
N ALA A 477 -8.47 28.43 5.82
CA ALA A 477 -8.16 29.80 6.24
C ALA A 477 -8.32 30.00 7.77
N LEU A 478 -9.40 29.48 8.37
CA LEU A 478 -9.62 29.51 9.82
C LEU A 478 -8.52 28.73 10.57
N SER A 479 -8.09 27.58 10.05
CA SER A 479 -7.01 26.77 10.58
C SER A 479 -5.68 27.53 10.53
N SER A 480 -5.36 28.20 9.43
CA SER A 480 -4.19 29.08 9.34
C SER A 480 -4.26 30.25 10.33
N ILE A 481 -5.43 30.86 10.52
CA ILE A 481 -5.64 31.91 11.54
C ILE A 481 -5.41 31.37 12.96
N ILE A 482 -5.89 30.16 13.28
CA ILE A 482 -5.66 29.49 14.57
C ILE A 482 -4.18 29.14 14.76
N GLN A 483 -3.50 28.67 13.70
CA GLN A 483 -2.04 28.47 13.69
C GLN A 483 -1.31 29.78 13.96
N CYS A 484 -1.67 30.90 13.30
CA CYS A 484 -1.12 32.22 13.62
C CYS A 484 -1.34 32.61 15.10
N ILE A 485 -2.56 32.50 15.61
CA ILE A 485 -2.93 32.92 16.97
C ILE A 485 -2.15 32.17 18.06
N ILE A 486 -1.81 30.89 17.84
CA ILE A 486 -1.14 30.07 18.86
C ILE A 486 0.38 29.99 18.64
N LEU A 487 0.84 29.94 17.39
CA LEU A 487 2.27 29.86 17.08
C LEU A 487 2.97 31.23 17.15
N MET A 488 2.30 32.36 16.90
CA MET A 488 2.95 33.68 17.02
C MET A 488 3.35 34.03 18.46
N PRO A 489 2.51 33.86 19.50
CA PRO A 489 2.92 34.10 20.89
C PRO A 489 4.03 33.15 21.35
N PHE A 490 4.00 31.88 20.91
CA PHE A 490 5.10 30.96 21.18
C PHE A 490 6.40 31.42 20.49
N LEU A 491 6.32 31.81 19.23
CA LEU A 491 7.48 32.29 18.47
C LEU A 491 8.07 33.55 19.11
N GLN A 492 7.23 34.46 19.62
CA GLN A 492 7.70 35.62 20.38
C GLN A 492 8.39 35.22 21.69
N TRP A 493 7.85 34.25 22.43
CA TRP A 493 8.48 33.70 23.65
C TRP A 493 9.81 33.00 23.37
N TYR A 494 9.97 32.39 22.19
CA TYR A 494 11.23 31.83 21.71
C TYR A 494 12.25 32.92 21.32
N VAL A 495 11.82 33.93 20.54
CA VAL A 495 12.64 35.07 20.13
C VAL A 495 13.15 35.83 21.37
N TRP A 496 12.27 36.03 22.36
CA TRP A 496 12.59 36.65 23.65
C TRP A 496 13.59 35.82 24.47
N SER A 497 13.45 34.50 24.59
CA SER A 497 14.39 33.68 25.39
C SER A 497 15.79 33.60 24.77
N LYS A 498 15.87 33.65 23.45
CA LYS A 498 17.13 33.80 22.69
C LYS A 498 17.80 35.15 22.96
N LEU A 499 17.04 36.23 23.04
CA LEU A 499 17.52 37.63 23.15
C LEU A 499 17.49 38.21 24.57
N ALA A 500 17.18 37.40 25.58
CA ALA A 500 17.19 37.81 26.98
C ALA A 500 18.61 38.21 27.45
N PRO A 501 18.73 39.23 28.32
CA PRO A 501 20.03 39.76 28.76
C PRO A 501 20.81 38.77 29.62
N THR A 502 22.12 38.98 29.72
CA THR A 502 22.93 38.29 30.72
C THR A 502 22.64 38.83 32.12
N CYS A 503 22.66 37.98 33.14
CA CYS A 503 22.37 38.37 34.53
C CYS A 503 23.37 39.41 35.07
N ASP A 504 24.61 39.40 34.58
CA ASP A 504 25.66 40.36 34.98
C ASP A 504 25.58 41.71 34.23
N SER A 505 24.60 41.88 33.32
CA SER A 505 24.46 43.09 32.51
C SER A 505 24.09 44.32 33.35
N ALA A 506 24.57 45.50 32.93
CA ALA A 506 24.26 46.78 33.57
C ALA A 506 22.76 47.16 33.56
N ARG A 507 21.91 46.40 32.83
CA ARG A 507 20.44 46.52 32.89
C ARG A 507 19.84 45.68 34.02
N CYS A 508 20.35 44.47 34.26
CA CYS A 508 20.00 43.65 35.42
C CYS A 508 20.51 44.21 36.77
N GLN A 509 21.35 45.25 36.74
CA GLN A 509 21.71 46.05 37.91
C GLN A 509 20.71 47.19 38.19
N LYS A 510 19.83 47.53 37.23
CA LYS A 510 18.79 48.57 37.34
C LYS A 510 17.38 48.00 37.51
N GLU A 511 17.10 46.89 36.83
CA GLU A 511 15.84 46.14 36.89
C GLU A 511 16.05 44.83 37.69
N LYS A 512 15.05 44.35 38.44
CA LYS A 512 15.14 43.09 39.20
C LYS A 512 15.10 41.86 38.28
N CYS A 513 16.25 41.48 37.73
CA CYS A 513 16.39 40.24 36.97
C CYS A 513 16.36 39.00 37.88
N TYR A 514 15.56 38.01 37.50
CA TYR A 514 15.58 36.68 38.11
C TYR A 514 16.21 35.68 37.14
N HIS A 515 17.26 34.99 37.62
CA HIS A 515 17.95 33.93 36.90
C HIS A 515 16.99 32.82 36.42
N PHE A 516 17.14 32.37 35.18
CA PHE A 516 16.30 31.36 34.52
C PHE A 516 14.83 31.78 34.25
N LEU A 517 14.44 33.01 34.62
CA LEU A 517 13.26 33.68 34.06
C LEU A 517 13.69 34.80 33.11
N ASN A 518 14.15 35.93 33.65
CA ASN A 518 14.38 37.16 32.88
C ASN A 518 15.86 37.40 32.53
N CYS A 519 16.77 36.57 33.01
CA CYS A 519 18.18 36.61 32.63
C CYS A 519 18.83 35.21 32.63
N PHE A 520 19.90 35.08 31.85
CA PHE A 520 20.74 33.87 31.76
C PHE A 520 22.20 34.21 32.08
N ARG A 521 23.01 33.21 32.45
CA ARG A 521 24.46 33.37 32.65
C ARG A 521 25.22 33.32 31.32
N SER A 522 24.83 32.43 30.42
CA SER A 522 25.43 32.35 29.08
C SER A 522 24.97 33.48 28.16
N LYS A 523 25.90 34.05 27.36
CA LYS A 523 25.55 34.89 26.20
C LYS A 523 24.93 34.06 25.08
N ASP A 524 25.42 32.85 24.86
CA ASP A 524 25.08 32.00 23.71
C ASP A 524 24.29 30.74 24.11
N SER A 525 23.44 30.24 23.21
CA SER A 525 22.66 29.01 23.41
C SER A 525 23.45 27.74 23.07
N THR A 526 24.70 27.63 23.53
CA THR A 526 25.58 26.46 23.31
C THR A 526 25.15 25.27 24.17
N VAL A 527 25.41 24.04 23.69
CA VAL A 527 24.94 22.82 24.35
C VAL A 527 25.46 22.73 25.80
N GLY A 528 24.55 22.56 26.75
CA GLY A 528 24.85 22.51 28.18
C GLY A 528 24.74 23.84 28.94
N THR A 529 24.48 24.99 28.28
CA THR A 529 24.22 26.25 29.00
C THR A 529 22.82 26.31 29.60
N ASP A 530 22.63 27.21 30.58
CA ASP A 530 21.34 27.49 31.21
C ASP A 530 20.29 27.98 30.18
N ARG A 531 20.71 28.85 29.24
CA ARG A 531 19.85 29.29 28.12
C ARG A 531 19.52 28.13 27.17
N TRP A 532 20.47 27.22 26.89
CA TRP A 532 20.20 26.03 26.08
C TRP A 532 19.21 25.07 26.73
N VAL A 533 19.30 24.84 28.05
CA VAL A 533 18.32 24.02 28.79
C VAL A 533 16.91 24.65 28.74
N TYR A 534 16.81 25.97 28.89
CA TYR A 534 15.53 26.68 28.78
C TYR A 534 14.92 26.56 27.37
N ILE A 535 15.73 26.77 26.32
CA ILE A 535 15.33 26.63 24.91
C ILE A 535 14.93 25.18 24.59
N LEU A 536 15.62 24.18 25.15
CA LEU A 536 15.27 22.76 25.01
C LEU A 536 13.90 22.48 25.65
N LEU A 537 13.63 23.02 26.84
CA LEU A 537 12.33 22.87 27.51
C LEU A 537 11.19 23.53 26.72
N GLN A 538 11.42 24.74 26.19
CA GLN A 538 10.49 25.39 25.25
C GLN A 538 10.24 24.53 24.00
N GLY A 539 11.30 23.99 23.40
CA GLY A 539 11.22 23.15 22.20
C GLY A 539 10.48 21.83 22.43
N VAL A 540 10.66 21.18 23.58
CA VAL A 540 9.89 19.99 23.98
C VAL A 540 8.42 20.33 24.21
N LEU A 541 8.12 21.47 24.83
CA LEU A 541 6.73 21.92 25.03
C LEU A 541 6.06 22.26 23.68
N LEU A 542 6.78 22.87 22.74
CA LEU A 542 6.29 23.09 21.38
C LEU A 542 6.04 21.78 20.63
N GLY A 543 6.99 20.84 20.67
CA GLY A 543 6.84 19.53 20.05
C GLY A 543 5.62 18.79 20.58
N LEU A 544 5.44 18.72 21.91
CA LEU A 544 4.25 18.12 22.50
C LEU A 544 2.95 18.85 22.09
N LEU A 545 2.95 20.18 21.99
CA LEU A 545 1.80 20.97 21.50
C LEU A 545 1.49 20.67 20.02
N ILE A 546 2.50 20.64 19.16
CA ILE A 546 2.39 20.40 17.71
C ILE A 546 1.99 18.95 17.43
N ASP A 547 2.72 17.99 17.99
CA ASP A 547 2.64 16.57 17.63
C ASP A 547 1.58 15.80 18.43
N THR A 548 1.17 16.28 19.62
CA THR A 548 0.07 15.67 20.38
C THR A 548 -1.28 16.39 20.17
N ILE A 549 -1.31 17.72 20.22
CA ILE A 549 -2.58 18.47 20.20
C ILE A 549 -2.94 18.88 18.76
N PHE A 550 -2.06 19.58 18.05
CA PHE A 550 -2.38 20.05 16.70
C PHE A 550 -2.48 18.92 15.68
N TYR A 551 -1.54 17.97 15.67
CA TYR A 551 -1.55 16.83 14.74
C TYR A 551 -2.85 16.04 14.85
N GLU A 552 -3.25 15.62 16.06
CA GLU A 552 -4.48 14.82 16.25
C GLU A 552 -5.75 15.65 15.96
N LEU A 553 -5.75 16.95 16.28
CA LEU A 553 -6.84 17.87 15.93
C LEU A 553 -7.00 18.00 14.39
N PHE A 554 -5.92 18.23 13.65
CA PHE A 554 -5.96 18.34 12.18
C PHE A 554 -6.20 16.99 11.48
N ASN A 555 -5.74 15.89 12.06
CA ASN A 555 -6.04 14.52 11.64
C ASN A 555 -7.56 14.25 11.77
N TRP A 556 -8.14 14.58 12.92
CA TRP A 556 -9.59 14.48 13.18
C TRP A 556 -10.41 15.35 12.23
N PHE A 557 -10.04 16.62 12.04
CA PHE A 557 -10.71 17.50 11.06
C PHE A 557 -10.62 16.94 9.64
N SER A 558 -9.43 16.50 9.20
CA SER A 558 -9.22 15.92 7.87
C SER A 558 -10.10 14.68 7.66
N ALA A 559 -10.14 13.76 8.63
CA ALA A 559 -11.01 12.59 8.59
C ALA A 559 -12.50 12.98 8.53
N LYS A 560 -12.93 14.00 9.29
CA LYS A 560 -14.32 14.50 9.26
C LYS A 560 -14.70 15.11 7.92
N PHE A 561 -13.83 15.87 7.27
CA PHE A 561 -14.09 16.40 5.93
C PHE A 561 -14.24 15.31 4.88
N VAL A 562 -13.39 14.28 4.89
CA VAL A 562 -13.50 13.16 3.93
C VAL A 562 -14.73 12.28 4.22
N GLN A 563 -15.11 12.10 5.50
CA GLN A 563 -16.39 11.46 5.87
C GLN A 563 -17.59 12.22 5.27
N TRP A 564 -17.60 13.56 5.31
CA TRP A 564 -18.66 14.37 4.70
C TRP A 564 -18.71 14.29 3.17
N GLU A 565 -17.62 13.91 2.49
CA GLU A 565 -17.66 13.68 1.02
C GLU A 565 -18.41 12.42 0.63
N ASN A 566 -18.57 11.47 1.56
CA ASN A 566 -19.33 10.23 1.45
C ASN A 566 -18.84 9.30 0.31
N ILE A 567 -17.64 8.75 0.49
CA ILE A 567 -16.92 7.94 -0.50
C ILE A 567 -17.15 6.44 -0.25
N ARG A 568 -17.47 5.68 -1.32
CA ARG A 568 -17.78 4.23 -1.27
C ARG A 568 -16.54 3.34 -1.14
N LYS A 569 -15.55 3.49 -2.02
CA LYS A 569 -14.30 2.69 -1.99
C LYS A 569 -13.38 3.21 -0.89
N LYS A 570 -12.85 2.31 -0.05
CA LYS A 570 -11.93 2.69 1.02
C LYS A 570 -10.58 3.22 0.52
N SER A 571 -10.09 2.72 -0.62
CA SER A 571 -8.88 3.24 -1.27
C SER A 571 -9.01 4.70 -1.73
N GLU A 572 -10.16 5.12 -2.29
CA GLU A 572 -10.37 6.54 -2.60
C GLU A 572 -10.48 7.38 -1.31
N PHE A 573 -11.11 6.86 -0.24
CA PHE A 573 -11.14 7.53 1.05
C PHE A 573 -9.73 7.77 1.62
N GLU A 574 -8.87 6.75 1.61
CA GLU A 574 -7.45 6.86 2.01
C GLU A 574 -6.72 7.92 1.15
N ASN A 575 -6.85 7.88 -0.17
CA ASN A 575 -6.23 8.84 -1.09
C ASN A 575 -6.67 10.30 -0.87
N ARG A 576 -7.97 10.55 -0.62
CA ARG A 576 -8.48 11.90 -0.31
C ARG A 576 -8.01 12.41 1.05
N LEU A 577 -7.80 11.50 2.02
CA LEU A 577 -7.30 11.83 3.35
C LEU A 577 -5.82 12.22 3.31
N ILE A 578 -4.98 11.48 2.56
CA ILE A 578 -3.55 11.75 2.36
C ILE A 578 -3.30 13.20 1.94
N HIS A 579 -3.95 13.65 0.86
CA HIS A 579 -3.74 15.00 0.32
C HIS A 579 -4.11 16.10 1.34
N ARG A 580 -5.21 15.94 2.09
CA ARG A 580 -5.65 16.93 3.10
C ARG A 580 -4.72 16.93 4.31
N LYS A 581 -4.39 15.76 4.84
CA LYS A 581 -3.48 15.59 5.98
C LYS A 581 -2.12 16.21 5.69
N PHE A 582 -1.56 15.98 4.50
CA PHE A 582 -0.29 16.58 4.09
C PHE A 582 -0.32 18.11 4.16
N VAL A 583 -1.32 18.77 3.56
CA VAL A 583 -1.38 20.25 3.53
C VAL A 583 -1.44 20.84 4.95
N PHE A 584 -2.24 20.26 5.85
CA PHE A 584 -2.31 20.74 7.24
C PHE A 584 -1.02 20.50 8.02
N VAL A 585 -0.42 19.31 7.93
CA VAL A 585 0.82 18.96 8.65
C VAL A 585 2.01 19.76 8.13
N TRP A 586 2.17 19.85 6.79
CA TRP A 586 3.20 20.67 6.15
C TRP A 586 3.08 22.14 6.57
N SER A 587 1.88 22.73 6.51
CA SER A 587 1.64 24.09 6.99
C SER A 587 2.07 24.23 8.46
N ASN A 588 1.57 23.36 9.35
CA ASN A 588 1.82 23.46 10.78
C ASN A 588 3.31 23.34 11.15
N TRP A 589 4.06 22.44 10.48
CA TRP A 589 5.47 22.20 10.74
C TRP A 589 6.38 23.32 10.20
N PHE A 590 6.08 23.85 9.01
CA PHE A 590 6.94 24.87 8.37
C PHE A 590 6.53 26.32 8.68
N PHE A 591 5.31 26.58 9.14
CA PHE A 591 4.81 27.95 9.38
C PHE A 591 5.72 28.77 10.30
N TRP A 592 6.18 28.20 11.43
CA TRP A 592 7.00 28.94 12.39
C TRP A 592 8.40 29.26 11.85
N PHE A 593 9.02 28.32 11.11
CA PHE A 593 10.30 28.55 10.42
C PHE A 593 10.17 29.65 9.37
N LEU A 594 9.16 29.57 8.50
CA LEU A 594 8.93 30.55 7.43
C LEU A 594 8.60 31.94 8.02
N THR A 595 7.83 31.98 9.11
CA THR A 595 7.55 33.22 9.85
C THR A 595 8.82 33.82 10.46
N LEU A 596 9.68 33.02 11.09
CA LEU A 596 10.94 33.51 11.63
C LEU A 596 11.84 34.05 10.50
N ALA A 597 11.95 33.30 9.40
CA ALA A 597 12.84 33.60 8.28
C ALA A 597 12.43 34.84 7.45
N PHE A 598 11.12 35.07 7.27
CA PHE A 598 10.61 36.13 6.37
C PHE A 598 9.93 37.30 7.09
N PHE A 599 9.54 37.16 8.37
CA PHE A 599 8.91 38.24 9.15
C PHE A 599 9.84 38.73 10.27
N TYR A 600 10.23 37.87 11.21
CA TYR A 600 11.00 38.31 12.39
C TYR A 600 12.43 38.75 12.04
N LEU A 601 13.24 37.90 11.40
CA LEU A 601 14.64 38.23 11.09
C LEU A 601 14.81 39.55 10.29
N PRO A 602 14.03 39.84 9.21
CA PRO A 602 14.17 41.08 8.47
C PRO A 602 13.50 42.31 9.12
N TYR A 603 12.45 42.15 9.95
CA TYR A 603 11.63 43.28 10.41
C TYR A 603 11.51 43.44 11.93
N GLY A 604 12.22 42.65 12.75
CA GLY A 604 12.03 42.58 14.20
C GLY A 604 12.05 43.92 14.96
N LYS A 605 12.82 44.93 14.52
CA LYS A 605 12.77 46.29 15.10
C LYS A 605 11.38 46.94 14.94
N LYS A 606 10.77 46.82 13.75
CA LYS A 606 9.39 47.28 13.48
C LYS A 606 8.34 46.45 14.22
N VAL A 607 8.64 45.19 14.54
CA VAL A 607 7.77 44.33 15.34
C VAL A 607 7.79 44.77 16.81
N ASN A 608 8.96 45.12 17.36
CA ASN A 608 9.06 45.78 18.66
C ASN A 608 8.33 47.13 18.69
N GLU A 609 8.53 48.01 17.69
CA GLU A 609 7.81 49.29 17.54
C GLU A 609 6.28 49.09 17.52
N LEU A 610 5.80 48.04 16.83
CA LEU A 610 4.38 47.67 16.80
C LEU A 610 3.87 47.17 18.16
N PHE A 611 4.64 46.35 18.88
CA PHE A 611 4.26 45.91 20.23
C PHE A 611 4.25 47.06 21.24
N GLU A 612 5.13 48.05 21.10
CA GLU A 612 5.11 49.29 21.89
C GLU A 612 3.84 50.10 21.58
N ALA A 613 3.52 50.33 20.31
CA ALA A 613 2.30 51.03 19.88
C ALA A 613 0.99 50.32 20.28
N VAL A 614 1.00 48.99 20.42
CA VAL A 614 -0.13 48.16 20.89
C VAL A 614 -0.16 48.04 22.42
N GLY A 615 0.86 48.53 23.14
CA GLY A 615 0.95 48.49 24.60
C GLY A 615 1.36 47.13 25.18
N TRP A 616 1.90 46.22 24.37
CA TRP A 616 2.37 44.89 24.79
C TRP A 616 3.81 44.93 25.33
N GLY A 617 4.08 45.84 26.27
CA GLY A 617 5.42 46.08 26.83
C GLY A 617 6.10 44.85 27.45
N TRP A 618 5.32 43.85 27.88
CA TRP A 618 5.84 42.57 28.39
C TRP A 618 6.42 41.65 27.30
N ALA A 619 6.06 41.87 26.03
CA ALA A 619 6.48 41.07 24.89
C ALA A 619 7.65 41.71 24.11
N ILE A 620 7.99 42.97 24.36
CA ILE A 620 9.07 43.69 23.66
C ILE A 620 10.42 43.03 23.98
N VAL A 621 11.24 42.84 22.94
CA VAL A 621 12.61 42.33 23.10
C VAL A 621 13.55 43.48 23.46
N TYR A 622 14.30 43.33 24.56
CA TYR A 622 15.11 44.39 25.18
C TYR A 622 16.11 45.11 24.27
N ASP A 623 16.74 44.37 23.37
CA ASP A 623 17.56 44.85 22.26
C ASP A 623 17.44 43.86 21.10
N TRP A 624 17.49 44.33 19.86
CA TRP A 624 17.30 43.50 18.67
C TRP A 624 18.63 43.23 17.97
N ASP A 625 19.19 42.05 18.28
CA ASP A 625 20.37 41.48 17.64
C ASP A 625 20.00 40.24 16.79
N PRO A 626 19.87 40.36 15.46
CA PRO A 626 19.53 39.23 14.60
C PRO A 626 20.64 38.16 14.56
N THR A 627 21.88 38.47 14.95
CA THR A 627 23.01 37.54 14.87
C THR A 627 22.95 36.42 15.92
N ILE A 628 22.15 36.58 16.98
CA ILE A 628 21.89 35.53 17.99
C ILE A 628 20.80 34.54 17.49
N LEU A 629 20.08 34.90 16.43
CA LEU A 629 18.90 34.22 15.91
C LEU A 629 19.14 33.55 14.54
N THR A 630 20.38 33.15 14.24
CA THR A 630 20.78 32.62 12.92
C THR A 630 19.96 31.41 12.48
N LEU A 631 19.60 31.39 11.19
CA LEU A 631 18.71 30.36 10.66
C LEU A 631 19.35 28.97 10.60
N ASP A 632 20.68 28.88 10.53
CA ASP A 632 21.40 27.60 10.54
C ASP A 632 21.39 26.89 11.92
N THR A 633 21.61 27.63 13.01
CA THR A 633 21.52 27.08 14.37
C THR A 633 20.10 26.67 14.75
N LEU A 634 19.10 27.31 14.14
CA LEU A 634 17.68 27.01 14.35
C LEU A 634 17.22 25.66 13.80
N PHE A 635 17.90 25.06 12.82
CA PHE A 635 17.54 23.73 12.31
C PHE A 635 18.07 22.58 13.18
N VAL A 636 19.18 22.79 13.90
CA VAL A 636 19.85 21.72 14.66
C VAL A 636 18.94 21.19 15.76
N THR A 637 18.32 22.06 16.56
CA THR A 637 17.50 21.61 17.70
C THR A 637 16.25 20.87 17.24
N PRO A 638 15.40 21.37 16.33
CA PRO A 638 14.22 20.62 15.89
C PRO A 638 14.60 19.37 15.09
N LEU A 639 15.37 19.52 14.00
CA LEU A 639 15.57 18.41 13.05
C LEU A 639 16.40 17.25 13.61
N VAL A 640 17.26 17.49 14.62
CA VAL A 640 18.01 16.40 15.27
C VAL A 640 17.28 15.92 16.53
N VAL A 641 16.74 16.81 17.37
CA VAL A 641 16.14 16.37 18.65
C VAL A 641 14.72 15.83 18.47
N THR A 642 13.84 16.42 17.65
CA THR A 642 12.47 15.88 17.49
C THR A 642 12.45 14.61 16.65
N GLN A 643 13.30 14.48 15.63
CA GLN A 643 13.41 13.21 14.88
C GLN A 643 13.94 12.07 15.75
N LEU A 644 15.00 12.32 16.54
CA LEU A 644 15.51 11.33 17.50
C LEU A 644 14.46 11.01 18.59
N LEU A 645 13.72 12.01 19.07
CA LEU A 645 12.64 11.84 20.03
C LEU A 645 11.50 11.01 19.43
N ASN A 646 11.07 11.26 18.19
CA ASN A 646 10.00 10.51 17.52
C ASN A 646 10.42 9.05 17.31
N MET A 647 11.64 8.77 16.83
CA MET A 647 12.17 7.40 16.75
C MET A 647 12.12 6.70 18.12
N VAL A 648 12.43 7.42 19.21
CA VAL A 648 12.31 6.90 20.59
C VAL A 648 10.84 6.71 21.01
N LEU A 649 9.94 7.65 20.73
CA LEU A 649 8.52 7.61 21.12
C LEU A 649 7.71 6.57 20.34
N GLU A 650 8.08 6.25 19.10
CA GLU A 650 7.37 5.32 18.23
C GLU A 650 7.95 3.91 18.22
N THR A 651 9.28 3.77 18.17
CA THR A 651 9.92 2.44 18.08
C THR A 651 10.30 1.92 19.46
N TRP A 652 10.98 2.73 20.28
CA TRP A 652 11.54 2.26 21.55
C TRP A 652 10.52 2.26 22.69
N LEU A 653 9.79 3.34 22.88
CA LEU A 653 8.87 3.52 24.00
C LEU A 653 7.70 2.52 23.99
N PRO A 654 7.02 2.22 22.87
CA PRO A 654 5.91 1.26 22.88
C PRO A 654 6.40 -0.18 23.09
N TYR A 655 7.56 -0.52 22.53
CA TYR A 655 8.24 -1.80 22.76
C TYR A 655 8.67 -1.94 24.23
N LEU A 656 9.31 -0.92 24.80
CA LEU A 656 9.75 -0.93 26.20
C LEU A 656 8.56 -0.99 27.17
N ILE A 657 7.48 -0.25 26.91
CA ILE A 657 6.23 -0.33 27.68
C ILE A 657 5.63 -1.74 27.58
N ARG A 658 5.60 -2.35 26.39
CA ARG A 658 5.12 -3.73 26.20
C ARG A 658 5.96 -4.72 27.00
N THR A 659 7.28 -4.63 26.93
CA THR A 659 8.22 -5.53 27.62
C THR A 659 8.16 -5.37 29.16
N ILE A 660 7.98 -4.15 29.67
CA ILE A 660 7.93 -3.88 31.12
C ILE A 660 6.53 -4.13 31.73
N LYS A 661 5.43 -3.93 30.99
CA LYS A 661 4.07 -3.92 31.56
C LYS A 661 3.08 -4.92 30.93
N GLY A 662 3.44 -5.62 29.85
CA GLY A 662 2.56 -6.55 29.13
C GLY A 662 1.33 -5.92 28.46
N LYS A 663 1.13 -4.60 28.55
CA LYS A 663 -0.01 -3.86 28.00
C LYS A 663 0.41 -2.44 27.58
N PRO A 664 -0.14 -1.90 26.48
CA PRO A 664 0.01 -0.48 26.15
C PRO A 664 -0.70 0.40 27.19
N MET A 665 -0.14 1.58 27.48
CA MET A 665 -0.80 2.55 28.35
C MET A 665 -1.83 3.37 27.57
N SER A 666 -2.98 3.62 28.19
CA SER A 666 -3.85 4.75 27.86
C SER A 666 -3.94 5.62 29.11
N CYS A 667 -3.55 6.89 29.01
CA CYS A 667 -3.47 7.82 30.15
C CYS A 667 -4.84 8.00 30.86
N ARG A 668 -5.94 7.72 30.15
CA ARG A 668 -7.32 7.71 30.66
C ARG A 668 -7.60 6.67 31.74
N ASN A 669 -6.68 5.72 31.99
CA ASN A 669 -6.85 4.64 32.98
C ASN A 669 -6.16 4.86 34.35
N TRP A 670 -5.46 5.97 34.57
CA TRP A 670 -4.77 6.19 35.85
C TRP A 670 -5.78 6.29 37.02
N THR A 671 -6.88 7.03 36.82
CA THR A 671 -7.97 7.17 37.80
C THR A 671 -8.82 5.91 37.95
N SER A 672 -9.06 5.15 36.86
CA SER A 672 -9.85 3.92 36.91
C SER A 672 -9.15 2.79 37.69
N THR A 673 -7.81 2.80 37.73
CA THR A 673 -7.01 1.84 38.49
C THR A 673 -7.31 1.93 40.00
N TRP A 674 -7.30 3.14 40.58
CA TRP A 674 -7.53 3.35 42.02
C TRP A 674 -8.95 3.01 42.46
N ILE A 675 -9.94 3.28 41.60
CA ILE A 675 -11.35 2.89 41.83
C ILE A 675 -11.53 1.36 41.73
N SER A 676 -10.72 0.68 40.92
CA SER A 676 -10.83 -0.78 40.73
C SER A 676 -10.37 -1.62 41.93
N SER A 677 -9.54 -1.06 42.81
CA SER A 677 -9.01 -1.70 44.02
C SER A 677 -9.98 -1.74 45.21
N LEU A 678 -11.13 -1.06 45.13
CA LEU A 678 -12.16 -1.11 46.18
C LEU A 678 -12.80 -2.51 46.26
N ASP A 679 -12.83 -3.13 47.43
CA ASP A 679 -13.38 -4.50 47.61
C ASP A 679 -14.84 -4.65 47.15
N CYS A 680 -15.68 -3.63 47.32
CA CYS A 680 -17.03 -3.60 46.75
C CYS A 680 -17.01 -3.68 45.21
N VAL A 681 -16.07 -3.00 44.55
CA VAL A 681 -15.87 -3.05 43.09
C VAL A 681 -15.29 -4.40 42.67
N ILE A 682 -14.36 -4.98 43.43
CA ILE A 682 -13.82 -6.33 43.22
C ILE A 682 -14.94 -7.38 43.30
N LYS A 683 -15.74 -7.39 44.37
CA LYS A 683 -16.88 -8.31 44.55
C LYS A 683 -17.97 -8.10 43.49
N ARG A 684 -18.27 -6.86 43.09
CA ARG A 684 -19.18 -6.53 41.98
C ARG A 684 -18.65 -7.02 40.63
N ASN A 685 -17.34 -6.95 40.40
CA ASN A 685 -16.70 -7.46 39.18
C ASN A 685 -16.59 -8.99 39.17
N ALA A 686 -16.33 -9.63 40.31
CA ALA A 686 -16.34 -11.09 40.46
C ALA A 686 -17.73 -11.67 40.19
N ARG A 687 -18.79 -11.08 40.76
CA ARG A 687 -20.20 -11.44 40.45
C ARG A 687 -20.53 -11.27 38.95
N LYS A 688 -20.07 -10.18 38.32
CA LYS A 688 -20.17 -9.99 36.86
C LYS A 688 -19.37 -11.03 36.07
N ARG A 689 -18.18 -11.45 36.52
CA ARG A 689 -17.32 -12.43 35.84
C ARG A 689 -17.95 -13.82 35.88
N LYS A 690 -18.46 -14.25 37.05
CA LYS A 690 -19.22 -15.50 37.18
C LYS A 690 -20.45 -15.49 36.27
N HIS A 691 -21.29 -14.46 36.35
CA HIS A 691 -22.47 -14.33 35.49
C HIS A 691 -22.14 -14.32 33.98
N ARG A 692 -20.98 -13.80 33.55
CA ARG A 692 -20.48 -13.96 32.17
C ARG A 692 -20.15 -15.42 31.84
N MET A 693 -19.42 -16.12 32.69
CA MET A 693 -19.10 -17.55 32.49
C MET A 693 -20.38 -18.40 32.43
N ASP A 694 -21.38 -18.09 33.26
CA ASP A 694 -22.68 -18.77 33.27
C ASP A 694 -23.53 -18.49 32.00
N THR A 695 -23.29 -17.40 31.27
CA THR A 695 -24.11 -16.97 30.11
C THR A 695 -23.43 -17.10 28.74
N ASN A 696 -22.14 -17.40 28.71
CA ASN A 696 -21.34 -17.48 27.49
C ASN A 696 -21.19 -18.93 27.01
N MET A 697 -21.02 -19.10 25.70
CA MET A 697 -20.59 -20.38 25.11
C MET A 697 -19.14 -20.67 25.52
N ALA A 698 -18.83 -21.91 25.92
CA ALA A 698 -17.46 -22.36 26.14
C ALA A 698 -16.90 -23.03 24.89
N ALA A 699 -15.58 -22.99 24.67
CA ALA A 699 -14.94 -23.55 23.47
C ALA A 699 -15.26 -25.04 23.25
N HIS A 700 -15.12 -25.87 24.30
CA HIS A 700 -15.47 -27.30 24.24
C HIS A 700 -16.94 -27.53 23.88
N LYS A 701 -17.88 -26.85 24.56
CA LYS A 701 -19.33 -26.94 24.26
C LYS A 701 -19.66 -26.53 22.83
N LEU A 702 -18.91 -25.59 22.26
CA LEU A 702 -19.07 -25.14 20.88
C LEU A 702 -18.51 -26.18 19.88
N ALA A 703 -17.37 -26.79 20.17
CA ALA A 703 -16.82 -27.90 19.38
C ALA A 703 -17.75 -29.13 19.38
N ASP A 704 -18.29 -29.51 20.54
CA ASP A 704 -19.24 -30.62 20.68
C ASP A 704 -20.49 -30.40 19.80
N GLU A 705 -21.08 -29.20 19.85
CA GLU A 705 -22.29 -28.88 19.08
C GLU A 705 -22.02 -28.74 17.58
N VAL A 706 -20.84 -28.23 17.18
CA VAL A 706 -20.39 -28.27 15.78
C VAL A 706 -20.22 -29.71 15.32
N SER A 707 -19.55 -30.56 16.08
CA SER A 707 -19.35 -31.98 15.73
C SER A 707 -20.67 -32.72 15.63
N ARG A 708 -21.62 -32.47 16.55
CA ARG A 708 -22.97 -33.05 16.55
C ARG A 708 -23.82 -32.63 15.36
N THR A 709 -23.69 -31.38 14.91
CA THR A 709 -24.51 -30.82 13.80
C THR A 709 -23.88 -30.98 12.42
N THR A 710 -22.56 -31.10 12.31
CA THR A 710 -21.84 -31.13 11.01
C THR A 710 -21.21 -32.48 10.69
N ARG A 711 -21.07 -33.37 11.68
CA ARG A 711 -20.27 -34.62 11.63
C ARG A 711 -18.77 -34.43 11.44
N PHE A 712 -18.26 -33.20 11.38
CA PHE A 712 -16.83 -32.90 11.36
C PHE A 712 -16.30 -32.63 12.78
N PHE A 713 -15.25 -33.34 13.16
CA PHE A 713 -14.55 -33.08 14.42
C PHE A 713 -13.78 -31.76 14.35
N VAL A 714 -13.99 -30.89 15.33
CA VAL A 714 -13.24 -29.65 15.54
C VAL A 714 -12.39 -29.82 16.80
N PRO A 715 -11.05 -29.88 16.71
CA PRO A 715 -10.20 -30.02 17.88
C PRO A 715 -10.22 -28.73 18.71
N VAL A 716 -10.04 -28.90 20.03
CA VAL A 716 -9.81 -27.82 20.98
C VAL A 716 -8.43 -28.01 21.60
N LEU A 717 -7.54 -27.02 21.46
CA LEU A 717 -6.15 -27.08 21.92
C LEU A 717 -5.84 -25.98 22.95
N GLY A 718 -4.88 -26.19 23.85
CA GLY A 718 -4.40 -25.14 24.76
C GLY A 718 -3.43 -24.14 24.10
N TYR A 719 -2.73 -24.60 23.07
CA TYR A 719 -1.74 -23.89 22.27
C TYR A 719 -1.78 -24.44 20.83
N ALA A 720 -1.36 -23.65 19.85
CA ALA A 720 -1.27 -24.12 18.46
C ALA A 720 -0.22 -25.24 18.31
N ASP A 721 -0.52 -26.25 17.50
CA ASP A 721 0.38 -27.38 17.21
C ASP A 721 1.44 -27.07 16.12
N ASP A 722 1.81 -25.79 15.98
CA ASP A 722 2.74 -25.27 14.98
C ASP A 722 4.01 -24.65 15.60
N SER A 723 4.95 -24.23 14.74
CA SER A 723 6.24 -23.66 15.17
C SER A 723 6.16 -22.33 15.94
N ASN A 724 4.95 -21.77 16.15
CA ASN A 724 4.75 -20.52 16.88
C ASN A 724 4.17 -20.74 18.29
N GLU A 725 3.58 -21.91 18.57
CA GLU A 725 2.94 -22.30 19.84
C GLU A 725 1.94 -21.23 20.37
N TYR A 726 1.15 -20.65 19.45
CA TYR A 726 0.22 -19.56 19.77
C TYR A 726 -0.83 -19.95 20.82
N THR A 727 -0.86 -19.23 21.95
CA THR A 727 -1.94 -19.32 22.95
C THR A 727 -3.05 -18.30 22.68
N ALA A 728 -4.26 -18.56 23.19
CA ALA A 728 -5.40 -17.64 23.07
C ALA A 728 -5.09 -16.22 23.61
N TYR A 729 -4.31 -16.13 24.69
CA TYR A 729 -3.84 -14.86 25.24
C TYR A 729 -2.92 -14.10 24.28
N GLN A 730 -1.98 -14.78 23.63
CA GLN A 730 -1.03 -14.15 22.70
C GLN A 730 -1.75 -13.62 21.45
N ILE A 731 -2.69 -14.38 20.88
CA ILE A 731 -3.54 -13.93 19.75
C ILE A 731 -4.37 -12.69 20.15
N LEU A 732 -4.92 -12.69 21.37
CA LEU A 732 -5.68 -11.56 21.91
C LEU A 732 -4.79 -10.37 22.33
N ALA A 733 -3.48 -10.56 22.49
CA ALA A 733 -2.52 -9.48 22.63
C ALA A 733 -2.15 -8.89 21.26
N GLU A 734 -1.98 -9.75 20.25
CA GLU A 734 -1.64 -9.37 18.88
C GLU A 734 -2.80 -8.65 18.16
N SER A 735 -4.04 -9.09 18.33
CA SER A 735 -5.22 -8.46 17.72
C SER A 735 -5.44 -7.01 18.17
N LYS A 736 -4.92 -6.65 19.36
CA LYS A 736 -4.95 -5.31 19.95
C LYS A 736 -3.78 -4.41 19.54
N LEU A 737 -2.79 -4.93 18.82
CA LEU A 737 -1.74 -4.09 18.25
C LEU A 737 -2.32 -3.20 17.14
N PRO A 738 -1.78 -2.00 16.93
CA PRO A 738 -2.12 -1.19 15.77
C PRO A 738 -1.84 -1.95 14.46
N ILE A 739 -2.60 -1.62 13.42
CA ILE A 739 -2.32 -2.07 12.05
C ILE A 739 -1.10 -1.30 11.56
N PHE A 740 -0.16 -1.97 10.90
CA PHE A 740 0.87 -1.27 10.14
C PHE A 740 0.23 -0.56 8.94
N ASP A 741 0.19 0.77 8.95
CA ASP A 741 -0.25 1.60 7.82
C ASP A 741 0.92 2.44 7.31
N THR A 742 1.24 2.26 6.02
CA THR A 742 2.31 2.97 5.33
C THR A 742 2.12 4.50 5.27
N SER A 743 0.92 5.00 5.61
CA SER A 743 0.51 6.41 5.41
C SER A 743 1.01 7.39 6.48
N SER A 744 1.55 6.92 7.61
CA SER A 744 2.45 7.73 8.45
C SER A 744 3.81 7.85 7.79
N ASP A 745 4.38 6.71 7.41
CA ASP A 745 5.80 6.55 7.11
C ASP A 745 6.18 7.31 5.83
N TYR A 746 5.27 7.35 4.85
CA TYR A 746 5.37 8.24 3.69
C TYR A 746 5.23 9.74 4.03
N LEU A 747 4.41 10.13 5.03
CA LEU A 747 4.24 11.52 5.45
C LEU A 747 5.54 12.06 6.03
N ASP A 748 6.14 11.32 6.96
CA ASP A 748 7.38 11.71 7.63
C ASP A 748 8.54 11.78 6.64
N ALA A 749 8.62 10.84 5.69
CA ALA A 749 9.55 10.91 4.57
C ALA A 749 9.31 12.14 3.65
N CYS A 750 8.06 12.49 3.35
CA CYS A 750 7.72 13.67 2.54
C CYS A 750 8.05 14.99 3.26
N ILE A 751 7.88 15.04 4.58
CA ILE A 751 8.24 16.18 5.41
C ILE A 751 9.76 16.31 5.51
N GLN A 752 10.49 15.21 5.74
CA GLN A 752 11.95 15.19 5.73
C GLN A 752 12.53 15.64 4.38
N PHE A 753 11.96 15.16 3.27
CA PHE A 753 12.29 15.60 1.92
C PHE A 753 12.08 17.12 1.76
N SER A 754 10.96 17.64 2.25
CA SER A 754 10.64 19.08 2.23
C SER A 754 11.68 19.92 2.99
N TYR A 755 12.17 19.48 4.16
CA TYR A 755 13.26 20.17 4.89
C TYR A 755 14.53 20.28 4.05
N ILE A 756 14.95 19.17 3.39
CA ILE A 756 16.13 19.17 2.52
C ILE A 756 15.95 20.15 1.37
N LEU A 757 14.78 20.16 0.72
CA LEU A 757 14.56 21.03 -0.44
C LEU A 757 14.60 22.51 -0.08
N MET A 758 13.94 22.91 1.01
CA MET A 758 13.76 24.32 1.36
C MET A 758 14.99 24.93 2.04
N PHE A 759 15.71 24.16 2.85
CA PHE A 759 16.69 24.74 3.79
C PHE A 759 18.15 24.35 3.54
N THR A 760 18.45 23.46 2.58
CA THR A 760 19.85 23.19 2.18
C THR A 760 20.54 24.45 1.63
N VAL A 761 19.78 25.43 1.11
CA VAL A 761 20.26 26.77 0.73
C VAL A 761 20.67 27.65 1.92
N VAL A 762 20.43 27.20 3.16
CA VAL A 762 20.74 27.93 4.40
C VAL A 762 21.79 27.18 5.21
N TRP A 763 21.57 25.89 5.44
CA TRP A 763 22.51 25.04 6.16
C TRP A 763 22.84 23.80 5.30
N PRO A 764 24.01 23.78 4.62
CA PRO A 764 24.32 22.73 3.65
C PRO A 764 24.43 21.35 4.30
N LEU A 765 24.72 21.25 5.60
CA LEU A 765 24.87 19.98 6.29
C LEU A 765 23.55 19.21 6.48
N LEU A 766 22.37 19.79 6.24
CA LEU A 766 21.05 19.15 6.43
C LEU A 766 20.89 17.73 5.85
N PRO A 767 21.44 17.38 4.67
CA PRO A 767 21.38 16.01 4.15
C PRO A 767 22.11 14.96 5.02
N PHE A 768 23.05 15.35 5.88
CA PHE A 768 23.79 14.44 6.77
C PHE A 768 22.93 13.85 7.90
N PRO A 769 22.31 14.63 8.82
CA PRO A 769 21.40 14.06 9.81
C PRO A 769 20.19 13.41 9.13
N ALA A 770 19.71 13.93 7.99
CA ALA A 770 18.61 13.31 7.26
C ALA A 770 18.97 11.91 6.71
N PHE A 771 20.18 11.72 6.17
CA PHE A 771 20.66 10.41 5.73
C PHE A 771 20.82 9.45 6.91
N CYS A 772 21.40 9.90 8.02
CA CYS A 772 21.52 9.10 9.24
C CYS A 772 20.14 8.67 9.78
N ASN A 773 19.17 9.59 9.80
CA ASN A 773 17.81 9.31 10.22
C ASN A 773 17.14 8.27 9.31
N ASN A 774 17.17 8.45 7.99
CA ASN A 774 16.56 7.53 7.02
C ASN A 774 17.14 6.09 7.12
N VAL A 775 18.45 5.96 7.38
CA VAL A 775 19.11 4.65 7.62
C VAL A 775 18.67 3.98 8.92
N LEU A 776 18.24 4.74 9.92
CA LEU A 776 17.61 4.23 11.14
C LEU A 776 16.13 3.92 10.92
N GLU A 777 15.39 4.80 10.24
CA GLU A 777 13.96 4.70 9.95
C GLU A 777 13.62 3.43 9.18
N VAL A 778 14.37 3.15 8.11
CA VAL A 778 14.27 1.92 7.30
C VAL A 778 14.52 0.62 8.10
N ARG A 779 15.00 0.71 9.34
CA ARG A 779 15.09 -0.39 10.33
C ARG A 779 14.02 -0.29 11.42
N GLY A 780 13.66 0.93 11.85
CA GLY A 780 12.52 1.21 12.73
C GLY A 780 11.23 0.65 12.14
N ASP A 781 10.94 0.95 10.88
CA ASP A 781 9.81 0.43 10.11
C ASP A 781 9.84 -1.10 9.99
N ALA A 782 11.00 -1.67 9.66
CA ALA A 782 11.13 -3.12 9.57
C ALA A 782 10.87 -3.80 10.93
N PHE A 783 11.32 -3.20 12.03
CA PHE A 783 11.04 -3.70 13.38
C PHE A 783 9.57 -3.47 13.80
N ARG A 784 9.01 -2.29 13.49
CA ARG A 784 7.61 -1.90 13.69
C ARG A 784 6.68 -2.88 12.97
N LEU A 785 6.96 -3.24 11.72
CA LEU A 785 6.19 -4.21 10.92
C LEU A 785 6.22 -5.63 11.53
N LEU A 786 7.40 -6.11 11.92
CA LEU A 786 7.63 -7.51 12.31
C LEU A 786 7.33 -7.81 13.79
N PHE A 787 7.38 -6.81 14.67
CA PHE A 787 7.28 -7.01 16.13
C PHE A 787 6.40 -5.98 16.86
N GLY A 788 6.26 -4.76 16.32
CA GLY A 788 5.48 -3.68 16.93
C GLY A 788 3.97 -3.72 16.61
N HIS A 789 3.64 -4.02 15.35
CA HIS A 789 2.29 -4.00 14.79
C HIS A 789 1.77 -5.41 14.49
N ARG A 790 0.45 -5.56 14.36
CA ARG A 790 -0.13 -6.80 13.80
C ARG A 790 0.12 -6.85 12.29
N ARG A 791 0.25 -8.06 11.73
CA ARG A 791 0.49 -8.27 10.29
C ARG A 791 -0.56 -7.52 9.46
N PRO A 792 -0.16 -6.62 8.54
CA PRO A 792 -1.11 -5.97 7.65
C PRO A 792 -1.71 -7.00 6.69
N MET A 793 -2.97 -6.78 6.30
CA MET A 793 -3.58 -7.55 5.23
C MET A 793 -2.89 -7.19 3.89
N PRO A 794 -2.35 -8.15 3.13
CA PRO A 794 -1.67 -7.84 1.88
C PRO A 794 -2.59 -7.09 0.91
N ARG A 795 -2.10 -5.94 0.44
CA ARG A 795 -2.78 -5.05 -0.52
C ARG A 795 -1.85 -4.80 -1.69
N ARG A 796 -2.43 -4.78 -2.89
CA ARG A 796 -1.72 -4.41 -4.11
C ARG A 796 -1.75 -2.90 -4.26
N ASP A 797 -0.68 -2.41 -4.86
CA ASP A 797 -0.54 -1.04 -5.31
C ASP A 797 0.39 -1.07 -6.54
N VAL A 798 0.21 -0.15 -7.48
CA VAL A 798 1.04 -0.08 -8.72
C VAL A 798 2.16 0.99 -8.59
N SER A 799 2.17 1.71 -7.46
CA SER A 799 3.09 2.80 -7.10
C SER A 799 2.88 3.19 -5.63
N ILE A 800 3.59 4.20 -5.12
CA ILE A 800 3.30 4.84 -3.81
C ILE A 800 1.96 5.62 -3.76
N GLY A 801 1.14 5.59 -4.82
CA GLY A 801 -0.15 6.27 -4.87
C GLY A 801 -0.02 7.80 -4.82
N GLU A 802 -0.92 8.46 -4.10
CA GLU A 802 -0.95 9.93 -3.98
C GLU A 802 0.29 10.53 -3.30
N TRP A 803 1.13 9.73 -2.65
CA TRP A 803 2.41 10.24 -2.13
C TRP A 803 3.35 10.73 -3.25
N ALA A 804 3.21 10.22 -4.48
CA ALA A 804 3.90 10.78 -5.64
C ALA A 804 3.40 12.18 -6.01
N THR A 805 2.09 12.44 -5.91
CA THR A 805 1.51 13.76 -6.20
C THR A 805 1.86 14.76 -5.10
N VAL A 806 1.85 14.32 -3.83
CA VAL A 806 2.36 15.06 -2.66
C VAL A 806 3.82 15.50 -2.82
N LEU A 807 4.72 14.61 -3.22
CA LEU A 807 6.13 14.96 -3.45
C LEU A 807 6.31 16.01 -4.58
N HIS A 808 5.47 15.95 -5.63
CA HIS A 808 5.49 16.98 -6.67
C HIS A 808 5.02 18.35 -6.15
N TYR A 809 4.01 18.40 -5.27
CA TYR A 809 3.58 19.64 -4.62
C TYR A 809 4.66 20.19 -3.67
N ALA A 810 5.30 19.33 -2.87
CA ALA A 810 6.41 19.71 -2.00
C ALA A 810 7.57 20.35 -2.79
N ASN A 811 7.94 19.76 -3.94
CA ASN A 811 8.96 20.32 -4.83
C ASN A 811 8.56 21.68 -5.44
N VAL A 812 7.29 21.86 -5.85
CA VAL A 812 6.81 23.14 -6.37
C VAL A 812 6.85 24.24 -5.31
N MET A 813 6.38 23.96 -4.09
CA MET A 813 6.42 24.92 -2.96
C MET A 813 7.87 25.23 -2.55
N ALA A 814 8.78 24.27 -2.64
CA ALA A 814 10.18 24.50 -2.30
C ALA A 814 10.90 25.43 -3.30
N ILE A 815 10.57 25.41 -4.60
CA ILE A 815 11.20 26.31 -5.59
C ILE A 815 10.94 27.78 -5.25
N THR A 816 9.70 28.12 -4.89
CA THR A 816 9.33 29.50 -4.55
C THR A 816 9.96 29.94 -3.23
N ILE A 817 9.97 29.06 -2.21
CA ILE A 817 10.59 29.33 -0.91
C ILE A 817 12.11 29.50 -1.02
N VAL A 818 12.80 28.64 -1.79
CA VAL A 818 14.24 28.79 -2.05
C VAL A 818 14.54 30.08 -2.82
N SER A 819 13.74 30.44 -3.83
CA SER A 819 13.91 31.70 -4.57
C SER A 819 13.75 32.92 -3.64
N ALA A 820 12.83 32.89 -2.68
CA ALA A 820 12.68 33.94 -1.68
C ALA A 820 13.85 33.98 -0.68
N LEU A 821 14.35 32.83 -0.21
CA LEU A 821 15.52 32.75 0.67
C LEU A 821 16.79 33.28 -0.01
N LEU A 822 17.00 32.95 -1.29
CA LEU A 822 18.11 33.48 -2.10
C LEU A 822 18.09 35.01 -2.16
N VAL A 823 16.93 35.59 -2.44
CA VAL A 823 16.75 37.05 -2.59
C VAL A 823 16.85 37.81 -1.25
N MET A 824 16.48 37.19 -0.13
CA MET A 824 16.52 37.84 1.19
C MET A 824 17.87 37.68 1.92
N TYR A 825 18.53 36.53 1.78
CA TYR A 825 19.76 36.20 2.53
C TYR A 825 21.03 36.30 1.67
N HIS A 826 21.01 35.73 0.45
CA HIS A 826 22.22 35.63 -0.39
C HIS A 826 22.48 36.85 -1.27
N PHE A 827 21.47 37.68 -1.51
CA PHE A 827 21.56 38.88 -2.36
C PHE A 827 22.72 39.83 -1.98
N GLY A 828 23.07 39.94 -0.69
CA GLY A 828 24.18 40.78 -0.23
C GLY A 828 25.53 40.38 -0.83
N ALA A 829 25.82 39.07 -0.95
CA ALA A 829 27.04 38.57 -1.56
C ALA A 829 27.09 38.83 -3.07
N TYR A 830 25.93 38.73 -3.75
CA TYR A 830 25.79 39.05 -5.17
C TYR A 830 26.01 40.56 -5.44
N ALA A 831 25.31 41.42 -4.69
CA ALA A 831 25.43 42.87 -4.82
C ALA A 831 26.85 43.36 -4.52
N SER A 832 27.51 42.78 -3.51
CA SER A 832 28.90 43.08 -3.14
C SER A 832 29.91 42.72 -4.24
N LEU A 833 29.69 41.63 -4.97
CA LEU A 833 30.58 41.21 -6.07
C LEU A 833 30.40 42.06 -7.34
N HIS A 834 29.21 42.64 -7.55
CA HIS A 834 28.89 43.41 -8.77
C HIS A 834 28.99 44.95 -8.58
N THR A 835 29.16 45.44 -7.36
CA THR A 835 29.33 46.87 -7.04
C THR A 835 30.80 47.20 -6.84
N SER A 836 31.22 48.44 -7.13
CA SER A 836 32.58 48.93 -6.84
C SER A 836 32.98 48.89 -5.36
N ASN A 837 32.00 48.73 -4.46
CA ASN A 837 32.13 48.85 -3.02
C ASN A 837 32.07 47.44 -2.37
N TYR A 838 33.17 46.69 -2.45
CA TYR A 838 33.23 45.33 -1.93
C TYR A 838 33.07 45.30 -0.39
N CYS A 839 31.96 44.70 0.06
CA CYS A 839 31.61 44.44 1.47
C CYS A 839 31.72 42.94 1.76
N ASP A 840 32.59 42.54 2.69
CA ASP A 840 32.96 41.12 2.87
C ASP A 840 33.26 40.78 4.33
N PHE A 841 33.12 39.48 4.67
CA PHE A 841 33.17 38.98 6.05
C PHE A 841 34.08 37.75 6.16
N THR A 842 34.79 37.66 7.29
CA THR A 842 35.51 36.43 7.69
C THR A 842 34.51 35.40 8.22
N PHE A 843 34.69 34.12 7.89
CA PHE A 843 33.78 33.02 8.31
C PHE A 843 33.48 33.02 9.82
N SER A 844 34.42 33.42 10.67
CA SER A 844 34.27 33.49 12.13
C SER A 844 33.46 34.68 12.67
N ARG A 845 33.06 35.63 11.83
CA ARG A 845 32.24 36.82 12.16
C ARG A 845 30.99 36.94 11.27
N ALA A 846 30.76 35.95 10.43
CA ALA A 846 29.65 35.97 9.51
C ALA A 846 28.47 35.16 10.08
N SER A 847 27.26 35.67 9.91
CA SER A 847 26.02 35.08 10.42
C SER A 847 25.01 34.90 9.29
N MET A 848 24.20 33.84 9.35
CA MET A 848 23.21 33.55 8.31
C MET A 848 21.89 34.28 8.59
N VAL A 849 21.87 35.57 8.25
CA VAL A 849 20.76 36.52 8.48
C VAL A 849 20.44 37.33 7.21
N PRO A 850 19.24 37.92 7.04
CA PRO A 850 18.89 38.74 5.89
C PRO A 850 19.81 39.95 5.69
N PHE A 851 20.10 40.32 4.43
CA PHE A 851 21.09 41.37 4.10
C PHE A 851 20.85 42.71 4.83
N GLN A 852 19.59 43.14 4.98
CA GLN A 852 19.23 44.40 5.66
C GLN A 852 19.49 44.40 7.18
N SER A 853 19.76 43.22 7.76
CA SER A 853 19.87 42.99 9.21
C SER A 853 21.30 42.66 9.68
N ILE A 854 22.26 42.50 8.76
CA ILE A 854 23.67 42.25 9.07
C ILE A 854 24.27 43.46 9.81
N ASP A 855 25.08 43.23 10.86
CA ASP A 855 25.92 44.30 11.40
C ASP A 855 27.16 44.49 10.50
N PHE A 856 27.20 45.63 9.82
CA PHE A 856 28.27 46.01 8.92
C PHE A 856 29.56 46.46 9.64
N ASN A 857 29.53 46.67 10.96
CA ASN A 857 30.71 47.00 11.77
C ASN A 857 31.71 45.84 11.86
N GLU A 858 31.25 44.58 11.83
CA GLU A 858 32.12 43.40 11.88
C GLU A 858 32.75 43.03 10.52
N SER A 859 32.36 43.74 9.45
CA SER A 859 32.88 43.53 8.10
C SER A 859 34.34 43.93 7.95
N ARG A 860 34.96 43.48 6.86
CA ARG A 860 36.32 43.87 6.45
C ARG A 860 36.40 45.32 5.94
N SER A 861 35.26 45.94 5.63
CA SER A 861 35.19 47.24 4.94
C SER A 861 33.92 48.04 5.30
N PRO A 862 33.73 48.46 6.58
CA PRO A 862 32.46 48.99 7.07
C PRO A 862 31.87 50.17 6.28
N ALA A 863 32.71 51.08 5.77
CA ALA A 863 32.26 52.21 4.94
C ALA A 863 31.68 51.78 3.58
N ALA A 864 32.27 50.77 2.93
CA ALA A 864 31.76 50.22 1.67
C ALA A 864 30.43 49.49 1.89
N CYS A 865 30.32 48.77 3.01
CA CYS A 865 29.10 48.12 3.44
C CYS A 865 27.95 49.10 3.76
N ALA A 866 28.24 50.18 4.49
CA ALA A 866 27.25 51.21 4.84
C ALA A 866 26.63 51.84 3.59
N ALA A 867 27.45 52.19 2.58
CA ALA A 867 26.98 52.73 1.31
C ALA A 867 26.03 51.77 0.54
N MET A 868 26.18 50.45 0.70
CA MET A 868 25.24 49.48 0.12
C MET A 868 23.96 49.28 0.95
N ARG A 869 23.95 49.64 2.24
CA ARG A 869 22.73 49.59 3.08
C ARG A 869 21.72 50.67 2.73
N GLU A 870 22.19 51.85 2.36
CA GLU A 870 21.35 53.03 2.09
C GLU A 870 20.63 52.96 0.73
N ARG A 871 21.15 52.16 -0.22
CA ARG A 871 20.49 51.90 -1.51
C ARG A 871 19.25 51.02 -1.32
N SER A 872 18.14 51.42 -1.93
CA SER A 872 16.91 50.61 -1.96
C SER A 872 16.95 49.55 -3.05
N TRP A 873 17.22 48.29 -2.67
CA TRP A 873 17.35 47.15 -3.59
C TRP A 873 16.04 46.43 -3.93
N PHE A 874 14.91 46.82 -3.31
CA PHE A 874 13.65 46.07 -3.35
C PHE A 874 13.15 45.74 -4.78
N LYS A 875 13.29 46.68 -5.74
CA LYS A 875 12.89 46.45 -7.14
C LYS A 875 13.73 45.37 -7.83
N GLU A 876 15.04 45.38 -7.58
CA GLU A 876 16.00 44.41 -8.13
C GLU A 876 15.77 43.03 -7.49
N GLN A 877 15.53 43.00 -6.18
CA GLN A 877 15.17 41.79 -5.43
C GLN A 877 13.91 41.11 -5.97
N VAL A 878 12.81 41.85 -6.22
CA VAL A 878 11.57 41.30 -6.78
C VAL A 878 11.77 40.79 -8.22
N LEU A 879 12.53 41.50 -9.05
CA LEU A 879 12.84 41.05 -10.40
C LEU A 879 13.65 39.74 -10.41
N ILE A 880 14.68 39.65 -9.54
CA ILE A 880 15.50 38.45 -9.38
C ILE A 880 14.68 37.28 -8.82
N PHE A 881 13.74 37.52 -7.90
CA PHE A 881 12.82 36.49 -7.41
C PHE A 881 12.03 35.84 -8.56
N ILE A 882 11.40 36.67 -9.39
CA ILE A 882 10.59 36.21 -10.53
C ILE A 882 11.46 35.41 -11.53
N ILE A 883 12.68 35.91 -11.82
CA ILE A 883 13.61 35.24 -12.73
C ILE A 883 14.07 33.88 -12.17
N LEU A 884 14.46 33.81 -10.88
CA LEU A 884 14.87 32.56 -10.24
C LEU A 884 13.74 31.53 -10.17
N GLU A 885 12.51 31.98 -9.88
CA GLU A 885 11.31 31.14 -9.87
C GLU A 885 11.04 30.54 -11.26
N HIS A 886 11.06 31.36 -12.31
CA HIS A 886 10.82 30.89 -13.68
C HIS A 886 11.95 29.98 -14.20
N ILE A 887 13.22 30.28 -13.88
CA ILE A 887 14.34 29.38 -14.19
C ILE A 887 14.20 28.06 -13.41
N GLY A 888 13.81 28.11 -12.14
CA GLY A 888 13.62 26.93 -11.29
C GLY A 888 12.53 26.00 -11.84
N PHE A 889 11.38 26.57 -12.24
CA PHE A 889 10.32 25.81 -12.91
C PHE A 889 10.73 25.31 -14.31
N GLY A 890 11.51 26.08 -15.07
CA GLY A 890 12.07 25.67 -16.36
C GLY A 890 13.01 24.47 -16.25
N LEU A 891 13.98 24.52 -15.33
CA LEU A 891 14.90 23.42 -15.04
C LEU A 891 14.14 22.17 -14.55
N ARG A 892 13.20 22.35 -13.61
CA ARG A 892 12.30 21.27 -13.16
C ARG A 892 11.55 20.63 -14.32
N TYR A 893 11.00 21.43 -15.23
CA TYR A 893 10.29 20.93 -16.40
C TYR A 893 11.23 20.11 -17.30
N LEU A 894 12.41 20.63 -17.64
CA LEU A 894 13.39 19.95 -18.47
C LEU A 894 13.81 18.59 -17.89
N VAL A 895 14.07 18.50 -16.59
CA VAL A 895 14.40 17.22 -15.92
C VAL A 895 13.22 16.24 -15.94
N LEU A 896 11.98 16.72 -15.80
CA LEU A 896 10.77 15.86 -15.84
C LEU A 896 10.32 15.46 -17.26
N GLN A 897 10.87 16.07 -18.31
CA GLN A 897 10.69 15.64 -19.71
C GLN A 897 11.66 14.52 -20.13
N MET A 898 12.66 14.18 -19.32
CA MET A 898 13.53 13.03 -19.59
C MET A 898 12.73 11.73 -19.62
N ASP A 899 13.14 10.76 -20.46
CA ASP A 899 12.40 9.51 -20.68
C ASP A 899 12.03 8.81 -19.37
N LYS A 900 10.73 8.72 -19.06
CA LYS A 900 10.23 8.04 -17.87
C LYS A 900 10.32 6.51 -17.98
N THR A 901 10.51 5.98 -19.19
CA THR A 901 10.78 4.55 -19.46
C THR A 901 12.25 4.20 -19.22
N PRO A 902 12.57 3.12 -18.48
CA PRO A 902 13.93 2.61 -18.36
C PRO A 902 14.32 1.83 -19.63
N ALA A 903 15.61 1.89 -20.00
CA ALA A 903 16.16 1.24 -21.20
C ALA A 903 15.94 -0.29 -21.27
N ALA A 904 15.77 -0.94 -20.12
CA ALA A 904 15.45 -2.37 -20.03
C ALA A 904 14.05 -2.72 -20.60
N ILE A 905 13.10 -1.78 -20.54
CA ILE A 905 11.71 -1.97 -21.00
C ILE A 905 11.49 -1.35 -22.38
N SER A 906 12.12 -0.20 -22.68
CA SER A 906 11.97 0.46 -24.00
C SER A 906 12.73 -0.22 -25.14
N ASN A 907 13.42 -1.34 -24.89
CA ASN A 907 14.05 -2.15 -25.93
C ASN A 907 12.97 -2.67 -26.92
N PRO A 908 13.04 -2.36 -28.23
CA PRO A 908 12.02 -2.76 -29.20
C PRO A 908 11.86 -4.28 -29.32
N SER A 909 12.90 -5.07 -29.03
CA SER A 909 12.79 -6.54 -28.97
C SER A 909 11.98 -7.01 -27.78
N TYR A 910 12.06 -6.32 -26.63
CA TYR A 910 11.22 -6.61 -25.47
C TYR A 910 9.77 -6.18 -25.72
N LEU A 911 9.56 -4.99 -26.29
CA LEU A 911 8.23 -4.50 -26.64
C LEU A 911 7.51 -5.42 -27.64
N ARG A 912 8.19 -5.88 -28.70
CA ARG A 912 7.65 -6.89 -29.62
C ARG A 912 7.34 -8.22 -28.94
N LEU A 913 8.18 -8.68 -28.01
CA LEU A 913 7.92 -9.90 -27.25
C LEU A 913 6.71 -9.75 -26.32
N LYS A 914 6.53 -8.56 -25.71
CA LYS A 914 5.36 -8.22 -24.90
C LYS A 914 4.10 -8.15 -25.75
N GLU A 915 4.14 -7.46 -26.89
CA GLU A 915 3.06 -7.39 -27.88
C GLU A 915 2.65 -8.78 -28.37
N ILE A 916 3.60 -9.66 -28.73
CA ILE A 916 3.31 -11.05 -29.11
C ILE A 916 2.68 -11.82 -27.95
N ARG A 917 3.14 -11.66 -26.70
CA ARG A 917 2.51 -12.28 -25.52
C ARG A 917 1.11 -11.76 -25.27
N GLU A 918 0.89 -10.45 -25.41
CA GLU A 918 -0.44 -9.84 -25.27
C GLU A 918 -1.39 -10.36 -26.35
N LEU A 919 -0.96 -10.42 -27.62
CA LEU A 919 -1.73 -11.02 -28.73
C LEU A 919 -1.98 -12.53 -28.51
N THR A 920 -1.05 -13.26 -27.91
CA THR A 920 -1.21 -14.70 -27.58
C THR A 920 -2.15 -14.91 -26.38
N SER A 921 -2.21 -13.97 -25.44
CA SER A 921 -3.17 -13.95 -24.32
C SER A 921 -4.54 -13.43 -24.71
N GLN A 922 -4.61 -12.69 -25.81
CA GLN A 922 -5.85 -12.26 -26.44
C GLN A 922 -6.54 -13.44 -27.12
N ARG A 923 -7.80 -13.20 -27.45
CA ARG A 923 -8.78 -14.18 -27.87
C ARG A 923 -8.34 -15.00 -29.09
N THR A 924 -8.16 -16.31 -28.91
CA THR A 924 -8.34 -17.29 -30.00
C THR A 924 -9.68 -17.03 -30.67
N ALA A 925 -9.71 -16.95 -32.00
CA ALA A 925 -10.85 -16.42 -32.76
C ALA A 925 -12.20 -17.06 -32.40
N HIS A 926 -13.32 -16.35 -32.66
CA HIS A 926 -14.67 -16.91 -32.51
C HIS A 926 -14.75 -18.30 -33.20
N SER A 927 -15.49 -19.25 -32.61
CA SER A 927 -15.72 -20.58 -33.23
C SER A 927 -16.19 -20.45 -34.68
N SER A 928 -17.12 -19.52 -34.93
CA SER A 928 -17.62 -19.17 -36.26
C SER A 928 -16.55 -18.66 -37.23
N VAL A 929 -15.48 -18.03 -36.75
CA VAL A 929 -14.34 -17.61 -37.60
C VAL A 929 -13.44 -18.79 -37.94
N PHE A 930 -13.22 -19.74 -37.02
CA PHE A 930 -12.53 -20.99 -37.33
C PHE A 930 -13.35 -21.88 -38.27
N GLU A 931 -14.66 -21.98 -38.06
CA GLU A 931 -15.61 -22.65 -38.97
C GLU A 931 -15.60 -22.00 -40.35
N TYR A 932 -15.65 -20.66 -40.43
CA TYR A 932 -15.55 -19.93 -41.69
C TYR A 932 -14.20 -20.13 -42.39
N ILE A 933 -13.07 -20.09 -41.67
CA ILE A 933 -11.75 -20.33 -42.26
C ILE A 933 -11.65 -21.78 -42.76
N ARG A 934 -12.28 -22.75 -42.09
CA ARG A 934 -12.38 -24.12 -42.60
C ARG A 934 -13.22 -24.17 -43.87
N GLU A 935 -14.44 -23.63 -43.88
CA GLU A 935 -15.28 -23.59 -45.09
C GLU A 935 -14.60 -22.84 -46.26
N LEU A 936 -13.80 -21.80 -45.96
CA LEU A 936 -13.03 -21.07 -46.97
C LEU A 936 -11.84 -21.89 -47.49
N ARG A 937 -11.24 -22.73 -46.63
CA ARG A 937 -10.20 -23.70 -47.01
C ARG A 937 -10.80 -24.81 -47.88
N ASP A 938 -11.93 -25.38 -47.47
CA ASP A 938 -12.67 -26.41 -48.20
C ASP A 938 -13.04 -25.93 -49.63
N VAL A 939 -13.36 -24.64 -49.81
CA VAL A 939 -13.62 -24.02 -51.12
C VAL A 939 -12.34 -23.61 -51.86
N PHE A 940 -11.24 -23.29 -51.16
CA PHE A 940 -9.95 -22.95 -51.79
C PHE A 940 -9.26 -24.20 -52.37
N ASP A 941 -9.20 -25.29 -51.62
CA ASP A 941 -8.57 -26.56 -52.02
C ASP A 941 -9.29 -27.24 -53.20
N LYS A 942 -10.54 -26.85 -53.47
CA LYS A 942 -11.30 -27.22 -54.67
C LYS A 942 -10.72 -26.61 -55.97
N TYR A 943 -9.99 -25.49 -55.86
CA TYR A 943 -9.44 -24.74 -57.00
C TYR A 943 -7.90 -24.70 -57.03
N ASP A 944 -7.20 -24.95 -55.91
CA ASP A 944 -5.74 -25.16 -55.87
C ASP A 944 -5.36 -26.59 -56.32
N VAL A 945 -5.59 -26.88 -57.61
CA VAL A 945 -5.37 -28.20 -58.22
C VAL A 945 -3.93 -28.71 -58.01
N ASP A 946 -2.95 -27.80 -58.03
CA ASP A 946 -1.53 -28.12 -57.86
C ASP A 946 -1.10 -28.26 -56.38
N ASN A 947 -1.99 -28.00 -55.40
CA ASN A 947 -1.72 -27.99 -53.95
C ASN A 947 -0.53 -27.08 -53.58
N THR A 948 -0.51 -25.85 -54.12
CA THR A 948 0.58 -24.88 -53.94
C THR A 948 0.32 -23.79 -52.91
N ASP A 949 -0.83 -23.83 -52.22
CA ASP A 949 -1.39 -22.75 -51.39
C ASP A 949 -1.66 -21.44 -52.17
N HIS A 950 -1.78 -21.52 -53.50
CA HIS A 950 -1.86 -20.37 -54.42
C HIS A 950 -2.86 -20.57 -55.58
N LEU A 951 -3.63 -19.52 -55.90
CA LEU A 951 -4.51 -19.48 -57.10
C LEU A 951 -3.96 -18.54 -58.18
N HIS A 952 -4.14 -18.90 -59.45
CA HIS A 952 -3.87 -18.05 -60.61
C HIS A 952 -5.13 -17.23 -61.01
N GLU A 953 -5.05 -16.39 -62.06
CA GLU A 953 -6.14 -15.44 -62.37
C GLU A 953 -7.47 -16.13 -62.71
N GLU A 954 -7.46 -17.23 -63.46
CA GLU A 954 -8.71 -17.91 -63.83
C GLU A 954 -9.33 -18.67 -62.66
N ASP A 955 -8.52 -19.38 -61.87
CA ASP A 955 -8.96 -20.14 -60.69
C ASP A 955 -9.49 -19.21 -59.57
N LEU A 956 -8.83 -18.05 -59.38
CA LEU A 956 -9.26 -17.05 -58.42
C LEU A 956 -10.66 -16.51 -58.76
N VAL A 957 -10.99 -16.32 -60.04
CA VAL A 957 -12.34 -15.87 -60.44
C VAL A 957 -13.41 -16.91 -60.11
N LEU A 958 -13.10 -18.21 -60.25
CA LEU A 958 -14.02 -19.30 -59.90
C LEU A 958 -14.20 -19.41 -58.37
N PHE A 959 -13.11 -19.34 -57.61
CA PHE A 959 -13.14 -19.28 -56.14
C PHE A 959 -13.97 -18.09 -55.62
N LEU A 960 -13.80 -16.91 -56.24
CA LEU A 960 -14.56 -15.70 -55.89
C LEU A 960 -16.05 -15.81 -56.25
N ALA A 961 -16.39 -16.44 -57.37
CA ALA A 961 -17.77 -16.69 -57.79
C ALA A 961 -18.51 -17.58 -56.77
N GLU A 962 -17.91 -18.71 -56.37
CA GLU A 962 -18.50 -19.60 -55.36
C GLU A 962 -18.51 -18.97 -53.95
N TRP A 963 -17.53 -18.13 -53.61
CA TRP A 963 -17.52 -17.42 -52.33
C TRP A 963 -18.58 -16.31 -52.23
N THR A 964 -18.86 -15.59 -53.34
CA THR A 964 -19.88 -14.53 -53.41
C THR A 964 -21.30 -15.03 -53.72
N PHE A 965 -21.46 -16.29 -54.15
CA PHE A 965 -22.72 -16.83 -54.72
C PHE A 965 -23.19 -16.06 -55.96
N LYS A 966 -22.28 -15.83 -56.91
CA LYS A 966 -22.54 -15.15 -58.19
C LYS A 966 -22.05 -15.94 -59.39
N ASP A 967 -22.64 -15.68 -60.55
CA ASP A 967 -22.18 -16.24 -61.82
C ASP A 967 -20.74 -15.81 -62.16
N PRO A 968 -19.83 -16.73 -62.53
CA PRO A 968 -18.45 -16.39 -62.89
C PRO A 968 -18.36 -15.50 -64.13
N ALA A 969 -19.40 -15.47 -64.97
CA ALA A 969 -19.51 -14.58 -66.13
C ALA A 969 -19.61 -13.08 -65.77
N GLU A 970 -20.07 -12.73 -64.55
CA GLU A 970 -20.01 -11.34 -64.07
C GLU A 970 -18.59 -10.94 -63.70
N LEU A 971 -17.96 -11.76 -62.85
CA LEU A 971 -16.62 -11.51 -62.30
C LEU A 971 -15.53 -11.58 -63.38
N LYS A 972 -15.67 -12.44 -64.40
CA LYS A 972 -14.73 -12.52 -65.52
C LYS A 972 -14.60 -11.21 -66.32
N LYS A 973 -15.61 -10.33 -66.29
CA LYS A 973 -15.53 -8.97 -66.89
C LYS A 973 -14.59 -8.02 -66.13
N ARG A 974 -14.19 -8.38 -64.89
CA ARG A 974 -13.39 -7.56 -63.97
C ARG A 974 -12.14 -8.30 -63.44
N SER A 975 -11.85 -9.50 -63.95
CA SER A 975 -10.84 -10.44 -63.41
C SER A 975 -9.48 -9.80 -63.17
N SER A 976 -8.94 -9.14 -64.20
CA SER A 976 -7.57 -8.60 -64.19
C SER A 976 -7.40 -7.41 -63.24
N ILE A 977 -8.48 -6.70 -62.90
CA ILE A 977 -8.48 -5.64 -61.90
C ILE A 977 -8.51 -6.25 -60.50
N ILE A 978 -9.35 -7.26 -60.29
CA ILE A 978 -9.49 -7.99 -59.01
C ILE A 978 -8.19 -8.75 -58.68
N PHE A 979 -7.64 -9.49 -59.64
CA PHE A 979 -6.39 -10.22 -59.52
C PHE A 979 -5.22 -9.29 -59.18
N ARG A 980 -5.09 -8.17 -59.91
CA ARG A 980 -4.06 -7.15 -59.64
C ARG A 980 -4.23 -6.40 -58.31
N TYR A 981 -5.45 -6.37 -57.74
CA TYR A 981 -5.70 -5.86 -56.39
C TYR A 981 -5.31 -6.87 -55.30
N MET A 982 -5.52 -8.17 -55.55
CA MET A 982 -5.22 -9.24 -54.59
C MET A 982 -3.74 -9.67 -54.62
N ASP A 983 -3.08 -9.70 -55.78
CA ASP A 983 -1.62 -9.93 -55.89
C ASP A 983 -0.81 -8.67 -55.54
N LYS A 984 -0.86 -8.30 -54.27
CA LYS A 984 -0.11 -7.16 -53.70
C LYS A 984 1.41 -7.34 -53.77
N ASN A 985 1.88 -8.59 -53.92
CA ASN A 985 3.31 -8.93 -53.99
C ASN A 985 3.84 -9.02 -55.42
N LYS A 986 2.99 -8.97 -56.45
CA LYS A 986 3.32 -9.14 -57.87
C LYS A 986 3.99 -10.49 -58.18
N LEU A 987 3.52 -11.55 -57.53
CA LEU A 987 4.02 -12.91 -57.70
C LEU A 987 3.37 -13.68 -58.86
N GLY A 988 2.33 -13.11 -59.50
CA GLY A 988 1.56 -13.78 -60.55
C GLY A 988 0.61 -14.86 -60.01
N ARG A 989 0.36 -14.88 -58.69
CA ARG A 989 -0.53 -15.83 -58.00
C ARG A 989 -0.90 -15.32 -56.59
N VAL A 990 -2.09 -15.65 -56.11
CA VAL A 990 -2.64 -15.16 -54.83
C VAL A 990 -2.62 -16.28 -53.77
N PRO A 991 -1.96 -16.10 -52.60
CA PRO A 991 -1.92 -17.12 -51.55
C PRO A 991 -3.22 -17.21 -50.74
N PHE A 992 -3.49 -18.39 -50.16
CA PHE A 992 -4.63 -18.62 -49.25
C PHE A 992 -4.72 -17.58 -48.12
N SER A 993 -3.58 -17.14 -47.57
CA SER A 993 -3.54 -16.11 -46.52
C SER A 993 -4.08 -14.75 -46.96
N THR A 994 -3.94 -14.38 -48.23
CA THR A 994 -4.58 -13.18 -48.81
C THR A 994 -6.08 -13.41 -48.99
N CYS A 995 -6.50 -14.62 -49.40
CA CYS A 995 -7.91 -15.00 -49.47
C CYS A 995 -8.60 -15.00 -48.09
N CYS A 996 -7.90 -15.32 -47.00
CA CYS A 996 -8.44 -15.16 -45.64
C CYS A 996 -8.72 -13.69 -45.28
N LEU A 997 -7.85 -12.76 -45.70
CA LEU A 997 -8.00 -11.32 -45.44
C LEU A 997 -9.01 -10.62 -46.37
N MET A 998 -9.39 -11.27 -47.46
CA MET A 998 -10.39 -10.81 -48.43
C MET A 998 -11.71 -10.37 -47.79
N LEU A 999 -12.18 -11.13 -46.80
CA LEU A 999 -13.43 -10.87 -46.07
C LEU A 999 -13.42 -9.49 -45.39
N GLN A 1000 -12.30 -9.14 -44.74
CA GLN A 1000 -12.12 -7.85 -44.07
C GLN A 1000 -11.91 -6.71 -45.08
N HIS A 1001 -11.23 -6.98 -46.21
CA HIS A 1001 -11.10 -6.02 -47.30
C HIS A 1001 -12.44 -5.71 -47.98
N ALA A 1002 -13.31 -6.70 -48.22
CA ALA A 1002 -14.60 -6.50 -48.88
C ALA A 1002 -15.61 -5.69 -48.03
N HIS A 1003 -15.45 -5.68 -46.70
CA HIS A 1003 -16.26 -4.88 -45.79
C HIS A 1003 -15.74 -3.43 -45.64
N HIS A 1004 -14.42 -3.21 -45.62
CA HIS A 1004 -13.85 -1.87 -45.42
C HIS A 1004 -13.52 -1.09 -46.70
N ASP A 1005 -13.19 -1.76 -47.82
CA ASP A 1005 -12.84 -1.11 -49.09
C ASP A 1005 -14.01 -1.16 -50.07
N ARG A 1006 -14.66 0.00 -50.28
CA ARG A 1006 -15.77 0.16 -51.22
C ARG A 1006 -15.38 -0.19 -52.67
N LEU A 1007 -14.14 0.04 -53.09
CA LEU A 1007 -13.70 -0.28 -54.45
C LEU A 1007 -13.69 -1.80 -54.65
N PHE A 1008 -13.12 -2.53 -53.69
CA PHE A 1008 -13.08 -3.99 -53.74
C PHE A 1008 -14.48 -4.61 -53.59
N SER A 1009 -15.30 -4.07 -52.68
CA SER A 1009 -16.70 -4.46 -52.51
C SER A 1009 -17.54 -4.23 -53.78
N ALA A 1010 -17.32 -3.13 -54.50
CA ALA A 1010 -17.98 -2.82 -55.77
C ALA A 1010 -17.47 -3.70 -56.93
N LEU A 1011 -16.16 -4.01 -56.97
CA LEU A 1011 -15.58 -4.91 -57.97
C LEU A 1011 -16.20 -6.32 -57.87
N LEU A 1012 -16.38 -6.81 -56.64
CA LEU A 1012 -17.05 -8.09 -56.32
C LEU A 1012 -18.57 -8.05 -56.51
N GLY A 1013 -19.18 -6.87 -56.70
CA GLY A 1013 -20.64 -6.73 -56.82
C GLY A 1013 -21.40 -6.96 -55.51
N ILE A 1014 -20.74 -6.76 -54.37
CA ILE A 1014 -21.35 -6.78 -53.02
C ILE A 1014 -21.98 -5.42 -52.71
N TYR A 1015 -21.30 -4.33 -53.09
CA TYR A 1015 -21.76 -2.95 -53.00
C TYR A 1015 -22.28 -2.46 -54.37
N ASP A 1016 -23.50 -1.91 -54.39
CA ASP A 1016 -24.11 -1.28 -55.58
C ASP A 1016 -24.16 0.25 -55.39
N GLN A 1017 -24.00 1.04 -56.45
CA GLN A 1017 -24.11 2.50 -56.36
C GLN A 1017 -25.56 3.00 -56.40
N LEU A 1018 -26.54 2.13 -56.71
CA LEU A 1018 -27.95 2.49 -56.89
C LEU A 1018 -28.88 1.97 -55.77
N ASP A 1019 -28.44 1.00 -54.97
CA ASP A 1019 -29.25 0.41 -53.88
C ASP A 1019 -28.66 0.72 -52.49
N ASP A 1020 -29.03 1.89 -51.95
CA ASP A 1020 -28.66 2.30 -50.59
C ASP A 1020 -29.22 1.37 -49.51
N HIS A 1021 -30.31 0.63 -49.75
CA HIS A 1021 -30.89 -0.27 -48.75
C HIS A 1021 -30.06 -1.55 -48.59
N ARG A 1022 -29.70 -2.20 -49.70
CA ARG A 1022 -28.75 -3.32 -49.75
C ARG A 1022 -27.40 -2.92 -49.13
N ASN A 1023 -26.90 -1.73 -49.47
CA ASN A 1023 -25.68 -1.18 -48.89
C ASN A 1023 -25.77 -0.99 -47.36
N GLU A 1024 -26.88 -0.44 -46.86
CA GLU A 1024 -27.11 -0.23 -45.43
C GLU A 1024 -27.16 -1.57 -44.67
N GLN A 1025 -27.87 -2.58 -45.19
CA GLN A 1025 -27.91 -3.92 -44.59
C GLN A 1025 -26.51 -4.56 -44.50
N VAL A 1026 -25.72 -4.50 -45.58
CA VAL A 1026 -24.33 -5.00 -45.59
C VAL A 1026 -23.43 -4.21 -44.65
N ARG A 1027 -23.66 -2.90 -44.48
CA ARG A 1027 -22.88 -2.02 -43.60
C ARG A 1027 -23.23 -2.17 -42.10
N LEU A 1028 -24.47 -2.48 -41.76
CA LEU A 1028 -24.91 -2.70 -40.37
C LEU A 1028 -24.34 -3.99 -39.78
N ASN A 1029 -24.08 -4.99 -40.63
CA ASN A 1029 -23.54 -6.30 -40.23
C ASN A 1029 -22.01 -6.28 -40.09
N ASN A 1030 -21.51 -5.84 -38.92
CA ASN A 1030 -20.07 -5.86 -38.58
C ASN A 1030 -19.45 -7.27 -38.58
N ASP A 1031 -20.24 -8.33 -38.34
CA ASP A 1031 -19.79 -9.72 -38.49
C ASP A 1031 -19.84 -10.10 -39.97
N ALA A 1032 -18.70 -10.12 -40.66
CA ALA A 1032 -18.66 -10.42 -42.09
C ALA A 1032 -19.09 -11.88 -42.44
N ILE A 1033 -19.19 -12.77 -41.44
CA ILE A 1033 -19.84 -14.09 -41.60
C ILE A 1033 -21.36 -13.93 -41.84
N GLN A 1034 -21.99 -12.92 -41.24
CA GLN A 1034 -23.38 -12.56 -41.53
C GLN A 1034 -23.51 -11.99 -42.94
N ILE A 1035 -22.53 -11.22 -43.44
CA ILE A 1035 -22.51 -10.75 -44.84
C ILE A 1035 -22.56 -11.93 -45.81
N ARG A 1036 -21.76 -13.00 -45.61
CA ARG A 1036 -21.83 -14.21 -46.45
C ARG A 1036 -23.18 -14.95 -46.34
N ARG A 1037 -23.87 -14.88 -45.19
CA ARG A 1037 -25.24 -15.42 -45.04
C ARG A 1037 -26.28 -14.57 -45.78
N VAL A 1038 -26.16 -13.24 -45.74
CA VAL A 1038 -27.03 -12.32 -46.49
C VAL A 1038 -26.85 -12.52 -48.00
N LEU A 1039 -25.61 -12.58 -48.49
CA LEU A 1039 -25.32 -12.86 -49.91
C LEU A 1039 -25.89 -14.21 -50.36
N ARG A 1040 -25.75 -15.27 -49.55
CA ARG A 1040 -26.39 -16.57 -49.84
C ARG A 1040 -27.92 -16.48 -49.85
N ALA A 1041 -28.54 -15.74 -48.92
CA ALA A 1041 -29.99 -15.59 -48.89
C ALA A 1041 -30.52 -14.82 -50.10
N GLN A 1042 -29.88 -13.70 -50.45
CA GLN A 1042 -30.23 -12.89 -51.63
C GLN A 1042 -30.05 -13.67 -52.93
N SER A 1043 -28.98 -14.46 -53.08
CA SER A 1043 -28.79 -15.34 -54.24
C SER A 1043 -29.91 -16.40 -54.37
N LEU A 1044 -30.44 -16.91 -53.25
CA LEU A 1044 -31.57 -17.84 -53.25
C LEU A 1044 -32.89 -17.13 -53.61
N GLU A 1045 -33.14 -15.93 -53.08
CA GLU A 1045 -34.31 -15.11 -53.45
C GLU A 1045 -34.27 -14.72 -54.94
N GLU A 1046 -33.11 -14.29 -55.47
CA GLU A 1046 -32.90 -13.99 -56.89
C GLU A 1046 -33.17 -15.24 -57.76
N HIS A 1047 -32.74 -16.43 -57.33
CA HIS A 1047 -33.04 -17.70 -58.03
C HIS A 1047 -34.52 -18.12 -57.96
N GLU A 1048 -35.20 -17.96 -56.82
CA GLU A 1048 -36.63 -18.26 -56.68
C GLU A 1048 -37.48 -17.31 -57.54
N ILE A 1049 -37.11 -16.03 -57.61
CA ILE A 1049 -37.75 -15.05 -58.50
C ILE A 1049 -37.51 -15.42 -59.97
N CYS A 1050 -36.29 -15.81 -60.36
CA CYS A 1050 -36.01 -16.30 -61.71
C CYS A 1050 -36.85 -17.54 -62.07
N ALA A 1051 -36.96 -18.52 -61.17
CA ALA A 1051 -37.79 -19.72 -61.38
C ALA A 1051 -39.28 -19.35 -61.56
N ALA A 1052 -39.83 -18.51 -60.69
CA ALA A 1052 -41.23 -18.05 -60.80
C ALA A 1052 -41.49 -17.20 -62.07
N THR A 1053 -40.50 -16.44 -62.55
CA THR A 1053 -40.61 -15.75 -63.85
C THR A 1053 -40.52 -16.68 -65.05
N GLN A 1054 -39.81 -17.82 -64.96
CA GLN A 1054 -39.85 -18.83 -66.02
C GLN A 1054 -41.20 -19.58 -66.03
N GLU A 1055 -41.71 -20.02 -64.88
CA GLU A 1055 -43.04 -20.68 -64.79
C GLU A 1055 -44.19 -19.80 -65.29
N SER A 1056 -44.06 -18.47 -65.19
CA SER A 1056 -45.08 -17.53 -65.68
C SER A 1056 -44.91 -17.13 -67.16
N LEU A 1057 -43.75 -17.35 -67.78
CA LEU A 1057 -43.56 -17.17 -69.23
C LEU A 1057 -44.05 -18.38 -70.05
N ASP A 1058 -43.98 -19.60 -69.51
CA ASP A 1058 -44.47 -20.82 -70.20
C ASP A 1058 -46.01 -20.93 -70.26
N LEU A 1059 -46.76 -20.00 -69.64
CA LEU A 1059 -48.22 -20.02 -69.54
C LEU A 1059 -48.97 -19.07 -70.50
N THR A 1060 -48.28 -18.37 -71.40
CA THR A 1060 -48.92 -17.48 -72.40
C THR A 1060 -48.87 -18.06 -73.82
N GLU A 1061 -50.00 -18.60 -74.30
CA GLU A 1061 -50.13 -19.06 -75.70
C GLU A 1061 -50.03 -17.90 -76.73
N PRO A 1062 -49.49 -18.16 -77.94
CA PRO A 1062 -49.14 -17.11 -78.89
C PRO A 1062 -50.32 -16.62 -79.74
N ILE A 1063 -50.80 -15.40 -79.47
CA ILE A 1063 -51.72 -14.68 -80.37
C ILE A 1063 -50.92 -14.09 -81.55
N SER A 1064 -51.31 -14.42 -82.78
CA SER A 1064 -50.76 -13.85 -84.01
C SER A 1064 -51.79 -13.91 -85.15
N PRO A 1065 -51.64 -13.12 -86.23
CA PRO A 1065 -51.10 -11.77 -86.30
C PRO A 1065 -51.98 -10.79 -87.10
N SER A 1066 -51.94 -9.49 -86.79
CA SER A 1066 -52.38 -8.44 -87.73
C SER A 1066 -51.76 -7.08 -87.44
N ILE A 1067 -51.20 -6.46 -88.50
CA ILE A 1067 -50.45 -5.19 -88.55
C ILE A 1067 -49.05 -5.27 -87.93
#